data_AF-A0AAQ3QUI2-F1
#
_entry.id   AF-A0AAQ3QUI2-F1
#
_cell.length_a   1.000
_cell.length_b   1.000
_cell.length_c   1.000
_cell.angle_alpha   90.00
_cell.angle_beta   90.00
_cell.angle_gamma   90.00
#
_symmetry.space_group_name_H-M   'P 1'
#
loop_
_entity.id
_entity.type
_entity.pdbx_description
1 polymer ?
#
loop_
_entity_poly.entity_id
_entity_poly.type
_entity_poly.pdbx_seq_one_letter_code
_entity_poly.pdbx_strand_id
1 'polypeptide(L)'
;MNSKVHVASPPRVKPWMIWDGDCHFCGKWIKRWDQATAGEVEYHRYQDVAERFPEIGEERFSKAVHFIGLDGVAVSGAEAVFSCLEFAGRYRFLLGFYRRFKGFAKLSEHAYTLVANQRMFFSFITRMLWGNSVEYSTFRFSGSIFAKLMGLVYLIAFVSFEIQSAGLIGSNGILPVSDHLSAIERYAEQSPNNMSGWRLAPSLLWLDSSDAALNGLAWVGAAFSLLLILGLLPGFSALVCWLLYLSLVNVVPVFLSFQWDILLLEAGFLTILLAPWSFREKLSNPRDPPTIARWLVWWLIFRLMFESGIVKLIIPGLENNTWSDLTALNFHYFTQPIPNNRSWFFHWFPEIFQQASIVVMFFIELVVPFLIIGPRRVRMIACSLLILLQVLIIASGNYGFFNLLTISLCILLIDDQSLPQRIRGWLRPESKISHWQETLAPIGWIRVPVAVIFVFFGIIQLAASANLYDLRDKLTTEKPPAWAPFYILIQRYHLLNQYGLFRVMTTERPEIVIEGSSDGKTWQPYEFKYKIGALDEAPSWVTPHMPRLDWQMWFAALNVERTGRYPHWFVGFLQALAENREPVIDLLAENPFANEPPEFFRINLYDYRFSTPEEKTQTGNWWQRKLVPNGTTTIPREQLLENRNR
;
A
#
# COMPACT_ATOMS: atom_id res chain seq x y z
N MET A 1 -22.60 42.57 -16.44
CA MET A 1 -21.84 43.70 -17.00
C MET A 1 -20.86 43.13 -18.03
N ASN A 2 -21.31 42.84 -19.26
CA ASN A 2 -20.43 42.31 -20.31
C ASN A 2 -20.45 43.27 -21.51
N SER A 3 -19.90 44.47 -21.34
CA SER A 3 -19.51 45.29 -22.49
C SER A 3 -18.04 45.00 -22.76
N LYS A 4 -17.77 44.34 -23.90
CA LYS A 4 -16.41 44.26 -24.44
C LYS A 4 -15.93 45.68 -24.67
N VAL A 5 -14.74 46.00 -24.18
CA VAL A 5 -14.10 47.31 -24.39
C VAL A 5 -13.00 47.11 -25.41
N HIS A 6 -12.95 47.94 -26.44
CA HIS A 6 -11.82 47.96 -27.36
C HIS A 6 -10.81 48.99 -26.86
N VAL A 7 -9.57 48.55 -26.64
CA VAL A 7 -8.48 49.44 -26.19
C VAL A 7 -7.68 49.97 -27.38
N ALA A 8 -7.28 51.23 -27.33
CA ALA A 8 -6.53 51.87 -28.41
C ALA A 8 -5.08 51.36 -28.53
N SER A 9 -4.50 50.85 -27.43
CA SER A 9 -3.09 50.46 -27.33
C SER A 9 -2.89 48.98 -26.94
N PRO A 10 -3.32 48.02 -27.78
CA PRO A 10 -3.27 46.59 -27.46
C PRO A 10 -1.84 46.07 -27.18
N PRO A 11 -1.71 44.98 -26.40
CA PRO A 11 -0.46 44.23 -26.30
C PRO A 11 -0.02 43.71 -27.68
N ARG A 12 1.29 43.71 -27.96
CA ARG A 12 1.83 43.34 -29.28
C ARG A 12 2.40 41.92 -29.39
N VAL A 13 2.88 41.36 -28.27
CA VAL A 13 3.60 40.08 -28.27
C VAL A 13 2.77 39.00 -27.60
N LYS A 14 2.31 39.27 -26.37
CA LYS A 14 1.48 38.35 -25.58
C LYS A 14 0.26 39.08 -25.04
N PRO A 15 -0.89 38.39 -24.90
CA PRO A 15 -2.05 38.97 -24.23
C PRO A 15 -1.75 39.27 -22.77
N TRP A 16 -2.47 40.23 -22.21
CA TRP A 16 -2.26 40.71 -20.85
C TRP A 16 -3.42 40.32 -19.94
N MET A 17 -3.08 39.75 -18.78
CA MET A 17 -4.01 39.57 -17.67
C MET A 17 -3.73 40.63 -16.61
N ILE A 18 -4.68 41.53 -16.42
CA ILE A 18 -4.62 42.64 -15.48
C ILE A 18 -5.47 42.33 -14.25
N TRP A 19 -4.92 42.56 -13.06
CA TRP A 19 -5.57 42.24 -11.79
C TRP A 19 -5.27 43.28 -10.71
N ASP A 20 -6.02 43.22 -9.61
CA ASP A 20 -5.89 44.11 -8.46
C ASP A 20 -4.72 43.71 -7.55
N GLY A 21 -3.62 44.48 -7.62
CA GLY A 21 -2.39 44.24 -6.85
C GLY A 21 -2.57 44.16 -5.33
N ASP A 22 -3.57 44.85 -4.79
CA ASP A 22 -3.87 44.87 -3.35
C ASP A 22 -4.75 43.68 -2.92
N CYS A 23 -5.32 42.95 -3.89
CA CYS A 23 -6.10 41.75 -3.65
C CYS A 23 -5.20 40.52 -3.40
N HIS A 24 -4.97 40.20 -2.13
CA HIS A 24 -4.22 38.99 -1.73
C HIS A 24 -4.77 37.67 -2.31
N PHE A 25 -6.09 37.57 -2.47
CA PHE A 25 -6.72 36.41 -3.11
C PHE A 25 -6.31 36.30 -4.58
N CYS A 26 -6.42 37.41 -5.31
CA CYS A 26 -6.11 37.52 -6.72
C CYS A 26 -4.64 37.17 -6.97
N GLY A 27 -3.71 37.78 -6.21
CA GLY A 27 -2.28 37.53 -6.37
C GLY A 27 -1.88 36.06 -6.18
N LYS A 28 -2.57 35.31 -5.31
CA LYS A 28 -2.36 33.85 -5.18
C LYS A 28 -2.78 33.10 -6.44
N TRP A 29 -3.99 33.35 -6.94
CA TRP A 29 -4.51 32.64 -8.11
C TRP A 29 -3.82 33.03 -9.41
N ILE A 30 -3.35 34.27 -9.53
CA ILE A 30 -2.50 34.72 -10.64
C ILE A 30 -1.24 33.86 -10.75
N LYS A 31 -0.52 33.59 -9.65
CA LYS A 31 0.66 32.71 -9.68
C LYS A 31 0.37 31.32 -10.24
N ARG A 32 -0.82 30.77 -9.92
CA ARG A 32 -1.26 29.47 -10.45
C ARG A 32 -1.61 29.56 -11.93
N TRP A 33 -2.24 30.64 -12.39
CA TRP A 33 -2.56 30.83 -13.80
C TRP A 33 -1.30 31.06 -14.63
N ASP A 34 -0.33 31.80 -14.11
CA ASP A 34 0.97 32.02 -14.74
C ASP A 34 1.72 30.70 -14.98
N GLN A 35 1.73 29.80 -13.98
CA GLN A 35 2.24 28.44 -14.17
C GLN A 35 1.45 27.64 -15.22
N ALA A 36 0.13 27.85 -15.32
CA ALA A 36 -0.73 27.10 -16.23
C ALA A 36 -0.59 27.56 -17.69
N THR A 37 -0.35 28.85 -17.92
CA THR A 37 -0.17 29.45 -19.25
C THR A 37 1.28 29.35 -19.73
N ALA A 38 2.20 28.87 -18.88
CA ALA A 38 3.59 28.58 -19.23
C ALA A 38 4.31 29.78 -19.89
N GLY A 39 3.96 31.00 -19.48
CA GLY A 39 4.52 32.24 -20.00
C GLY A 39 3.90 32.74 -21.30
N GLU A 40 2.82 32.14 -21.81
CA GLU A 40 2.08 32.62 -22.99
C GLU A 40 1.23 33.88 -22.71
N VAL A 41 0.95 34.17 -21.43
CA VAL A 41 0.18 35.35 -20.98
C VAL A 41 1.06 36.17 -20.04
N GLU A 42 1.05 37.49 -20.17
CA GLU A 42 1.73 38.39 -19.24
C GLU A 42 0.77 38.88 -18.14
N TYR A 43 1.23 38.93 -16.89
CA TYR A 43 0.41 39.30 -15.74
C TYR A 43 0.87 40.64 -15.16
N HIS A 44 -0.05 41.60 -15.10
CA HIS A 44 0.25 42.96 -14.65
C HIS A 44 -0.73 43.41 -13.57
N ARG A 45 -0.25 44.19 -12.59
CA ARG A 45 -1.14 44.84 -11.61
C ARG A 45 -1.74 46.08 -12.26
N TYR A 46 -3.03 46.33 -12.08
CA TYR A 46 -3.63 47.52 -12.72
C TYR A 46 -2.99 48.81 -12.19
N GLN A 47 -2.53 48.84 -10.94
CA GLN A 47 -1.80 49.96 -10.35
C GLN A 47 -0.58 50.38 -11.19
N ASP A 48 0.03 49.45 -11.93
CA ASP A 48 1.22 49.71 -12.75
C ASP A 48 0.87 50.07 -14.21
N VAL A 49 -0.33 49.74 -14.70
CA VAL A 49 -0.66 49.78 -16.15
C VAL A 49 -1.98 50.47 -16.49
N ALA A 50 -2.74 50.95 -15.51
CA ALA A 50 -4.07 51.54 -15.73
C ALA A 50 -4.03 52.77 -16.66
N GLU A 51 -2.99 53.60 -16.56
CA GLU A 51 -2.81 54.78 -17.42
C GLU A 51 -2.76 54.45 -18.92
N ARG A 52 -2.32 53.23 -19.27
CA ARG A 52 -2.25 52.76 -20.65
C ARG A 52 -3.64 52.43 -21.24
N PHE A 53 -4.62 52.15 -20.38
CA PHE A 53 -5.95 51.69 -20.78
C PHE A 53 -7.07 52.52 -20.13
N PRO A 54 -7.11 53.84 -20.37
CA PRO A 54 -8.11 54.74 -19.77
C PRO A 54 -9.55 54.36 -20.14
N GLU A 55 -9.76 53.63 -21.24
CA GLU A 55 -11.08 53.21 -21.73
C GLU A 55 -11.78 52.22 -20.78
N ILE A 56 -11.02 51.52 -19.94
CA ILE A 56 -11.56 50.59 -18.95
C ILE A 56 -11.91 51.33 -17.65
N GLY A 57 -11.03 52.23 -17.20
CA GLY A 57 -11.17 53.01 -15.97
C GLY A 57 -10.81 52.22 -14.69
N GLU A 58 -10.22 52.93 -13.72
CA GLU A 58 -9.71 52.33 -12.47
C GLU A 58 -10.80 51.63 -11.63
N GLU A 59 -12.02 52.17 -11.62
CA GLU A 59 -13.14 51.58 -10.90
C GLU A 59 -13.47 50.17 -11.42
N ARG A 60 -13.35 49.95 -12.74
CA ARG A 60 -13.58 48.62 -13.32
C ARG A 60 -12.42 47.69 -13.00
N PHE A 61 -11.18 48.16 -13.11
CA PHE A 61 -9.99 47.37 -12.77
C PHE A 61 -9.98 46.86 -11.32
N SER A 62 -10.44 47.65 -10.36
CA SER A 62 -10.52 47.20 -8.96
C SER A 62 -11.62 46.14 -8.72
N LYS A 63 -12.71 46.19 -9.50
CA LYS A 63 -13.86 45.27 -9.35
C LYS A 63 -13.63 43.88 -9.94
N ALA A 64 -12.83 43.74 -11.01
CA ALA A 64 -12.59 42.46 -11.65
C ALA A 64 -11.23 42.34 -12.34
N VAL A 65 -10.79 41.09 -12.58
CA VAL A 65 -9.67 40.81 -13.49
C VAL A 65 -10.08 41.08 -14.93
N HIS A 66 -9.12 41.53 -15.73
CA HIS A 66 -9.31 41.88 -17.14
C HIS A 66 -8.31 41.13 -18.00
N PHE A 67 -8.77 40.58 -19.11
CA PHE A 67 -7.93 39.97 -20.12
C PHE A 67 -7.98 40.83 -21.39
N ILE A 68 -6.82 41.25 -21.88
CA ILE A 68 -6.68 42.06 -23.10
C ILE A 68 -5.98 41.22 -24.16
N GLY A 69 -6.72 40.90 -25.22
CA GLY A 69 -6.21 40.17 -26.38
C GLY A 69 -5.30 41.03 -27.27
N LEU A 70 -4.57 40.36 -28.17
CA LEU A 70 -3.76 41.02 -29.21
C LEU A 70 -4.63 41.79 -30.23
N ASP A 71 -5.91 41.44 -30.32
CA ASP A 71 -6.94 42.10 -31.13
C ASP A 71 -7.47 43.40 -30.49
N GLY A 72 -6.98 43.75 -29.29
CA GLY A 72 -7.44 44.91 -28.52
C GLY A 72 -8.80 44.76 -27.86
N VAL A 73 -9.37 43.55 -27.86
CA VAL A 73 -10.59 43.26 -27.12
C VAL A 73 -10.23 43.02 -25.65
N ALA A 74 -10.76 43.85 -24.77
CA ALA A 74 -10.72 43.68 -23.33
C ALA A 74 -12.03 43.06 -22.82
N VAL A 75 -11.90 41.95 -22.11
CA VAL A 75 -12.98 41.26 -21.40
C VAL A 75 -12.69 41.22 -19.91
N SER A 76 -13.74 41.11 -19.09
CA SER A 76 -13.65 41.10 -17.62
C SER A 76 -14.35 39.87 -17.02
N GLY A 77 -14.13 39.62 -15.74
CA GLY A 77 -14.92 38.63 -15.00
C GLY A 77 -14.58 37.18 -15.37
N ALA A 78 -15.58 36.30 -15.44
CA ALA A 78 -15.34 34.89 -15.77
C ALA A 78 -14.83 34.73 -17.22
N GLU A 79 -15.32 35.54 -18.16
CA GLU A 79 -14.83 35.55 -19.55
C GLU A 79 -13.32 35.85 -19.62
N ALA A 80 -12.82 36.77 -18.79
CA ALA A 80 -11.38 37.06 -18.70
C ALA A 80 -10.57 35.87 -18.19
N VAL A 81 -11.05 35.19 -17.16
CA VAL A 81 -10.42 33.98 -16.64
C VAL A 81 -10.36 32.89 -17.70
N PHE A 82 -11.47 32.60 -18.38
CA PHE A 82 -11.48 31.58 -19.43
C PHE A 82 -10.66 31.97 -20.66
N SER A 83 -10.60 33.25 -21.01
CA SER A 83 -9.75 33.74 -22.10
C SER A 83 -8.26 33.56 -21.77
N CYS A 84 -7.86 33.81 -20.53
CA CYS A 84 -6.51 33.49 -20.07
C CYS A 84 -6.24 31.97 -20.06
N LEU A 85 -7.20 31.16 -19.60
CA LEU A 85 -7.05 29.71 -19.54
C LEU A 85 -7.11 29.02 -20.91
N GLU A 86 -7.45 29.76 -21.99
CA GLU A 86 -7.34 29.25 -23.35
C GLU A 86 -5.89 28.85 -23.71
N PHE A 87 -4.93 29.60 -23.17
CA PHE A 87 -3.49 29.36 -23.31
C PHE A 87 -2.97 28.24 -22.40
N ALA A 88 -3.77 27.82 -21.40
CA ALA A 88 -3.47 26.64 -20.60
C ALA A 88 -4.03 25.39 -21.28
N GLY A 89 -3.17 24.60 -21.94
CA GLY A 89 -3.58 23.49 -22.83
C GLY A 89 -4.65 22.55 -22.26
N ARG A 90 -4.62 22.25 -20.95
CA ARG A 90 -5.61 21.39 -20.27
C ARG A 90 -7.00 22.02 -20.07
N TYR A 91 -7.11 23.34 -20.20
CA TYR A 91 -8.32 24.12 -19.92
C TYR A 91 -8.85 24.88 -21.14
N ARG A 92 -8.20 24.70 -22.30
CA ARG A 92 -8.54 25.37 -23.55
C ARG A 92 -10.03 25.26 -23.94
N PHE A 93 -10.66 24.15 -23.62
CA PHE A 93 -12.08 23.91 -23.95
C PHE A 93 -13.06 24.81 -23.17
N LEU A 94 -12.67 25.36 -22.02
CA LEU A 94 -13.57 26.11 -21.13
C LEU A 94 -14.10 27.39 -21.77
N LEU A 95 -13.27 28.11 -22.54
CA LEU A 95 -13.71 29.31 -23.25
C LEU A 95 -14.72 28.98 -24.34
N GLY A 96 -14.50 27.89 -25.08
CA GLY A 96 -15.46 27.39 -26.07
C GLY A 96 -16.79 27.01 -25.43
N PHE A 97 -16.74 26.37 -24.25
CA PHE A 97 -17.93 26.01 -23.49
C PHE A 97 -18.68 27.23 -22.95
N TYR A 98 -17.96 28.22 -22.41
CA TYR A 98 -18.48 29.54 -22.03
C TYR A 98 -19.21 30.24 -23.17
N ARG A 99 -18.60 30.30 -24.36
CA ARG A 99 -19.19 30.97 -25.52
C ARG A 99 -20.38 30.21 -26.11
N ARG A 100 -20.38 28.87 -26.04
CA ARG A 100 -21.42 28.03 -26.65
C ARG A 100 -22.66 27.87 -25.77
N PHE A 101 -22.50 27.75 -24.45
CA PHE A 101 -23.59 27.40 -23.54
C PHE A 101 -23.95 28.57 -22.62
N LYS A 102 -25.04 29.28 -22.93
CA LYS A 102 -25.51 30.45 -22.16
C LYS A 102 -25.74 30.15 -20.68
N GLY A 103 -26.22 28.95 -20.34
CA GLY A 103 -26.41 28.53 -18.94
C GLY A 103 -25.09 28.46 -18.17
N PHE A 104 -24.06 27.87 -18.78
CA PHE A 104 -22.72 27.79 -18.20
C PHE A 104 -22.06 29.18 -18.08
N ALA A 105 -22.24 30.05 -19.07
CA ALA A 105 -21.76 31.44 -18.99
C ALA A 105 -22.37 32.20 -17.81
N LYS A 106 -23.71 32.18 -17.69
CA LYS A 106 -24.41 32.83 -16.57
C LYS A 106 -23.98 32.27 -15.21
N LEU A 107 -23.87 30.95 -15.09
CA LEU A 107 -23.43 30.30 -13.87
C LEU A 107 -22.00 30.70 -13.51
N SER A 108 -21.09 30.73 -14.49
CA SER A 108 -19.69 31.09 -14.28
C SER A 108 -19.54 32.56 -13.85
N GLU A 109 -20.28 33.48 -14.47
CA GLU A 109 -20.27 34.89 -14.07
C GLU A 109 -20.88 35.09 -12.68
N HIS A 110 -21.95 34.36 -12.35
CA HIS A 110 -22.52 34.41 -11.01
C HIS A 110 -21.51 33.89 -9.95
N ALA A 111 -20.86 32.76 -10.23
CA ALA A 111 -19.83 32.21 -9.36
C ALA A 111 -18.64 33.17 -9.21
N TYR A 112 -18.18 33.78 -10.32
CA TYR A 112 -17.12 34.78 -10.28
C TYR A 112 -17.53 35.99 -9.44
N THR A 113 -18.74 36.51 -9.63
CA THR A 113 -19.26 37.68 -8.89
C THR A 113 -19.36 37.37 -7.39
N LEU A 114 -19.83 36.18 -7.03
CA LEU A 114 -19.87 35.72 -5.64
C LEU A 114 -18.46 35.74 -5.01
N VAL A 115 -17.46 35.18 -5.69
CA VAL A 115 -16.07 35.17 -5.23
C VAL A 115 -15.49 36.58 -5.16
N ALA A 116 -15.73 37.41 -6.17
CA ALA A 116 -15.24 38.78 -6.27
C ALA A 116 -15.85 39.70 -5.19
N ASN A 117 -17.09 39.45 -4.77
CA ASN A 117 -17.74 40.20 -3.69
C ASN A 117 -17.33 39.69 -2.30
N GLN A 118 -16.93 38.42 -2.18
CA GLN A 118 -16.58 37.77 -0.92
C GLN A 118 -15.09 37.36 -0.85
N ARG A 119 -14.19 38.17 -1.43
CA ARG A 119 -12.75 37.86 -1.58
C ARG A 119 -12.07 37.48 -0.26
N MET A 120 -12.43 38.14 0.85
CA MET A 120 -11.85 37.85 2.18
C MET A 120 -12.22 36.46 2.68
N PHE A 121 -13.50 36.08 2.56
CA PHE A 121 -13.98 34.74 2.92
C PHE A 121 -13.32 33.67 2.06
N PHE A 122 -13.28 33.84 0.73
CA PHE A 122 -12.63 32.88 -0.17
C PHE A 122 -11.11 32.83 -0.01
N SER A 123 -10.47 33.93 0.40
CA SER A 123 -9.05 33.95 0.80
C SER A 123 -8.80 33.12 2.05
N PHE A 124 -9.68 33.23 3.05
CA PHE A 124 -9.64 32.39 4.25
C PHE A 124 -9.79 30.91 3.90
N ILE A 125 -10.82 30.53 3.13
CA ILE A 125 -11.03 29.14 2.68
C ILE A 125 -9.84 28.64 1.86
N THR A 126 -9.32 29.44 0.93
CA THR A 126 -8.14 29.08 0.13
C THR A 126 -6.93 28.82 1.01
N ARG A 127 -6.68 29.67 2.02
CA ARG A 127 -5.58 29.47 2.98
C ARG A 127 -5.80 28.24 3.85
N MET A 128 -7.04 27.98 4.26
CA MET A 128 -7.40 26.80 5.06
C MET A 128 -7.14 25.50 4.28
N LEU A 129 -7.47 25.45 2.99
CA LEU A 129 -7.39 24.25 2.16
C LEU A 129 -6.03 24.04 1.45
N TRP A 130 -5.39 25.10 0.95
CA TRP A 130 -4.12 25.03 0.20
C TRP A 130 -2.90 25.54 0.96
N GLY A 131 -3.10 26.32 2.02
CA GLY A 131 -2.02 26.97 2.78
C GLY A 131 -1.57 28.29 2.17
N ASN A 132 -0.26 28.57 2.25
CA ASN A 132 0.30 29.86 1.86
C ASN A 132 0.51 30.00 0.35
N SER A 133 0.52 28.89 -0.40
CA SER A 133 0.65 28.85 -1.86
C SER A 133 -0.50 28.07 -2.48
N VAL A 134 -0.96 28.45 -3.67
CA VAL A 134 -1.93 27.71 -4.49
C VAL A 134 -1.31 27.17 -5.78
N GLU A 135 0.02 27.26 -5.90
CA GLU A 135 0.78 26.72 -7.03
C GLU A 135 0.55 25.21 -7.17
N TYR A 136 0.82 24.70 -8.37
CA TYR A 136 0.69 23.28 -8.66
C TYR A 136 1.58 22.44 -7.75
N SER A 137 0.99 21.37 -7.23
CA SER A 137 1.74 20.39 -6.43
C SER A 137 2.66 19.60 -7.34
N THR A 138 3.96 19.65 -7.07
CA THR A 138 4.97 18.75 -7.62
C THR A 138 5.36 17.73 -6.55
N PHE A 139 5.81 16.55 -6.95
CA PHE A 139 6.05 15.40 -6.07
C PHE A 139 7.43 14.81 -6.33
N ARG A 140 8.41 15.66 -6.67
CA ARG A 140 9.75 15.23 -7.07
C ARG A 140 10.46 14.57 -5.89
N PHE A 141 10.40 15.21 -4.72
CA PHE A 141 11.05 14.69 -3.53
C PHE A 141 10.38 13.40 -3.05
N SER A 142 9.05 13.41 -2.88
CA SER A 142 8.30 12.25 -2.42
C SER A 142 8.37 11.08 -3.39
N GLY A 143 8.36 11.34 -4.70
CA GLY A 143 8.56 10.34 -5.75
C GLY A 143 9.89 9.59 -5.61
N SER A 144 10.99 10.33 -5.42
CA SER A 144 12.32 9.72 -5.25
C SER A 144 12.44 8.99 -3.91
N ILE A 145 11.94 9.56 -2.81
CA ILE A 145 11.94 8.90 -1.51
C ILE A 145 11.09 7.62 -1.53
N PHE A 146 9.92 7.66 -2.16
CA PHE A 146 9.06 6.49 -2.33
C PHE A 146 9.79 5.33 -3.02
N ALA A 147 10.42 5.58 -4.18
CA ALA A 147 11.14 4.53 -4.91
C ALA A 147 12.26 3.91 -4.05
N LYS A 148 12.97 4.73 -3.27
CA LYS A 148 14.02 4.25 -2.35
C LYS A 148 13.45 3.45 -1.19
N LEU A 149 12.33 3.89 -0.61
CA LEU A 149 11.65 3.16 0.45
C LEU A 149 11.10 1.82 -0.06
N MET A 150 10.62 1.75 -1.31
CA MET A 150 10.27 0.48 -1.95
C MET A 150 11.48 -0.45 -2.06
N GLY A 151 12.65 0.09 -2.43
CA GLY A 151 13.91 -0.65 -2.38
C GLY A 151 14.25 -1.15 -0.97
N LEU A 152 14.04 -0.35 0.07
CA LEU A 152 14.23 -0.77 1.47
C LEU A 152 13.27 -1.90 1.86
N VAL A 153 11.99 -1.81 1.50
CA VAL A 153 11.00 -2.85 1.77
C VAL A 153 11.37 -4.14 1.06
N TYR A 154 11.77 -4.09 -0.22
CA TYR A 154 12.25 -5.27 -0.94
C TYR A 154 13.50 -5.87 -0.29
N LEU A 155 14.47 -5.05 0.11
CA LEU A 155 15.67 -5.53 0.79
C LEU A 155 15.31 -6.27 2.07
N ILE A 156 14.43 -5.69 2.90
CA ILE A 156 13.91 -6.35 4.10
C ILE A 156 13.21 -7.66 3.73
N ALA A 157 12.34 -7.66 2.74
CA ALA A 157 11.58 -8.84 2.34
C ALA A 157 12.48 -9.99 1.85
N PHE A 158 13.47 -9.70 0.99
CA PHE A 158 14.42 -10.69 0.49
C PHE A 158 15.33 -11.22 1.58
N VAL A 159 15.95 -10.35 2.39
CA VAL A 159 16.86 -10.78 3.46
C VAL A 159 16.09 -11.53 4.55
N SER A 160 14.90 -11.04 4.92
CA SER A 160 14.02 -11.71 5.88
C SER A 160 13.60 -13.10 5.40
N PHE A 161 13.37 -13.27 4.10
CA PHE A 161 13.05 -14.57 3.53
C PHE A 161 14.27 -15.48 3.46
N GLU A 162 15.41 -14.96 3.01
CA GLU A 162 16.62 -15.74 2.77
C GLU A 162 17.15 -16.43 4.02
N ILE A 163 17.12 -15.77 5.18
CA ILE A 163 17.56 -16.38 6.44
C ILE A 163 16.67 -17.54 6.92
N GLN A 164 15.54 -17.79 6.25
CA GLN A 164 14.61 -18.88 6.53
C GLN A 164 14.41 -19.81 5.33
N SER A 165 14.93 -19.45 4.14
CA SER A 165 14.53 -20.08 2.86
C SER A 165 14.93 -21.55 2.80
N ALA A 166 16.13 -21.90 3.27
CA ALA A 166 16.63 -23.27 3.31
C ALA A 166 15.74 -24.20 4.15
N GLY A 167 15.32 -23.75 5.34
CA GLY A 167 14.43 -24.52 6.22
C GLY A 167 13.00 -24.58 5.73
N LEU A 168 12.49 -23.53 5.10
CA LEU A 168 11.09 -23.51 4.64
C LEU A 168 10.92 -24.31 3.35
N ILE A 169 11.77 -24.06 2.34
CA ILE A 169 11.51 -24.47 0.96
C ILE A 169 12.73 -25.07 0.24
N GLY A 170 13.88 -25.15 0.90
CA GLY A 170 15.05 -25.81 0.36
C GLY A 170 14.83 -27.32 0.20
N SER A 171 15.78 -27.99 -0.45
CA SER A 171 15.75 -29.42 -0.73
C SER A 171 15.53 -30.29 0.52
N ASN A 172 16.08 -29.87 1.66
CA ASN A 172 15.91 -30.50 2.99
C ASN A 172 14.96 -29.70 3.90
N GLY A 173 14.18 -28.78 3.35
CA GLY A 173 13.24 -27.96 4.10
C GLY A 173 11.92 -28.67 4.42
N ILE A 174 10.96 -27.89 4.92
CA ILE A 174 9.59 -28.32 5.25
C ILE A 174 8.81 -28.69 3.98
N LEU A 175 8.90 -27.83 2.95
CA LEU A 175 8.17 -27.99 1.69
C LEU A 175 9.11 -27.71 0.52
N PRO A 176 9.91 -28.70 0.09
CA PRO A 176 10.86 -28.53 -1.01
C PRO A 176 10.20 -27.97 -2.27
N VAL A 177 10.80 -26.91 -2.83
CA VAL A 177 10.27 -26.20 -3.98
C VAL A 177 10.12 -27.09 -5.22
N SER A 178 11.03 -28.04 -5.43
CA SER A 178 11.01 -29.00 -6.54
C SER A 178 9.77 -29.89 -6.52
N ASP A 179 9.39 -30.34 -5.33
CA ASP A 179 8.28 -31.24 -5.13
C ASP A 179 6.96 -30.49 -5.34
N HIS A 180 6.91 -29.23 -4.88
CA HIS A 180 5.76 -28.37 -5.09
C HIS A 180 5.55 -27.99 -6.56
N LEU A 181 6.61 -27.65 -7.30
CA LEU A 181 6.53 -27.40 -8.75
C LEU A 181 6.05 -28.64 -9.50
N SER A 182 6.53 -29.82 -9.13
CA SER A 182 6.08 -31.10 -9.70
C SER A 182 4.61 -31.38 -9.39
N ALA A 183 4.12 -31.00 -8.20
CA ALA A 183 2.71 -31.08 -7.85
C ALA A 183 1.84 -30.10 -8.66
N ILE A 184 2.31 -28.87 -8.87
CA ILE A 184 1.63 -27.88 -9.72
C ILE A 184 1.52 -28.39 -11.17
N GLU A 185 2.60 -28.93 -11.74
CA GLU A 185 2.58 -29.44 -13.13
C GLU A 185 1.58 -30.58 -13.27
N ARG A 186 1.60 -31.57 -12.35
CA ARG A 186 0.62 -32.68 -12.35
C ARG A 186 -0.82 -32.20 -12.26
N TYR A 187 -1.10 -31.17 -11.45
CA TYR A 187 -2.43 -30.57 -11.38
C TYR A 187 -2.81 -29.84 -12.67
N ALA A 188 -1.84 -29.18 -13.31
CA ALA A 188 -2.02 -28.47 -14.57
C ALA A 188 -2.36 -29.42 -15.73
N GLU A 189 -1.66 -30.56 -15.81
CA GLU A 189 -1.88 -31.63 -16.80
C GLU A 189 -3.27 -32.28 -16.66
N GLN A 190 -3.77 -32.40 -15.43
CA GLN A 190 -5.10 -32.95 -15.15
C GLN A 190 -6.25 -31.96 -15.41
N SER A 191 -5.93 -30.68 -15.63
CA SER A 191 -6.94 -29.65 -15.85
C SER A 191 -7.54 -29.75 -17.27
N PRO A 192 -8.86 -29.52 -17.45
CA PRO A 192 -9.55 -29.70 -18.74
C PRO A 192 -8.96 -28.92 -19.93
N ASN A 193 -8.24 -27.84 -19.65
CA ASN A 193 -7.65 -26.94 -20.65
C ASN A 193 -6.19 -27.28 -21.00
N ASN A 194 -5.63 -28.38 -20.48
CA ASN A 194 -4.23 -28.81 -20.66
C ASN A 194 -3.24 -27.64 -20.57
N MET A 195 -3.27 -26.96 -19.43
CA MET A 195 -2.48 -25.75 -19.19
C MET A 195 -1.14 -26.15 -18.58
N SER A 196 -0.04 -25.51 -18.95
CA SER A 196 1.25 -25.76 -18.29
C SER A 196 1.28 -25.18 -16.87
N GLY A 197 2.06 -25.80 -15.97
CA GLY A 197 2.26 -25.32 -14.61
C GLY A 197 2.82 -23.90 -14.56
N TRP A 198 3.69 -23.53 -15.51
CA TRP A 198 4.17 -22.15 -15.70
C TRP A 198 3.03 -21.13 -15.81
N ARG A 199 1.95 -21.45 -16.53
CA ARG A 199 0.83 -20.52 -16.69
C ARG A 199 -0.01 -20.41 -15.42
N LEU A 200 -0.02 -21.42 -14.56
CA LEU A 200 -0.69 -21.40 -13.27
C LEU A 200 0.12 -20.61 -12.23
N ALA A 201 1.43 -20.86 -12.17
CA ALA A 201 2.34 -20.23 -11.23
C ALA A 201 3.58 -19.68 -11.98
N PRO A 202 3.48 -18.48 -12.60
CA PRO A 202 4.63 -17.87 -13.28
C PRO A 202 5.80 -17.65 -12.33
N SER A 203 6.97 -18.24 -12.62
CA SER A 203 8.15 -18.15 -11.75
C SER A 203 9.44 -18.53 -12.44
N LEU A 204 10.54 -17.82 -12.21
CA LEU A 204 11.85 -18.24 -12.71
C LEU A 204 12.32 -19.60 -12.18
N LEU A 205 11.74 -20.12 -11.09
CA LEU A 205 12.13 -21.38 -10.46
C LEU A 205 11.75 -22.61 -11.28
N TRP A 206 10.98 -22.46 -12.36
CA TRP A 206 10.79 -23.52 -13.36
C TRP A 206 12.06 -23.81 -14.17
N LEU A 207 13.01 -22.87 -14.23
CA LEU A 207 14.28 -23.05 -14.94
C LEU A 207 15.28 -23.84 -14.09
N ASP A 208 15.36 -23.50 -12.81
CA ASP A 208 16.20 -24.17 -11.81
C ASP A 208 15.57 -23.93 -10.44
N SER A 209 15.31 -25.02 -9.72
CA SER A 209 14.69 -25.04 -8.40
C SER A 209 15.65 -25.55 -7.31
N SER A 210 16.95 -25.59 -7.61
CA SER A 210 18.00 -25.94 -6.65
C SER A 210 18.15 -24.90 -5.53
N ASP A 211 18.76 -25.32 -4.41
CA ASP A 211 19.04 -24.42 -3.28
C ASP A 211 19.94 -23.24 -3.69
N ALA A 212 20.85 -23.45 -4.63
CA ALA A 212 21.69 -22.39 -5.19
C ALA A 212 20.87 -21.37 -5.99
N ALA A 213 19.86 -21.83 -6.75
CA ALA A 213 18.95 -20.95 -7.47
C ALA A 213 18.07 -20.12 -6.52
N LEU A 214 17.57 -20.73 -5.44
CA LEU A 214 16.79 -20.05 -4.40
C LEU A 214 17.62 -18.94 -3.71
N ASN A 215 18.82 -19.28 -3.23
CA ASN A 215 19.74 -18.34 -2.62
C ASN A 215 20.14 -17.22 -3.60
N GLY A 216 20.48 -17.60 -4.84
CA GLY A 216 20.82 -16.65 -5.91
C GLY A 216 19.69 -15.66 -6.20
N LEU A 217 18.44 -16.12 -6.26
CA LEU A 217 17.27 -15.28 -6.46
C LEU A 217 17.14 -14.25 -5.33
N ALA A 218 17.25 -14.67 -4.08
CA ALA A 218 17.10 -13.79 -2.93
C ALA A 218 18.23 -12.74 -2.84
N TRP A 219 19.50 -13.13 -3.05
CA TRP A 219 20.63 -12.21 -3.00
C TRP A 219 20.70 -11.27 -4.20
N VAL A 220 20.34 -11.73 -5.40
CA VAL A 220 20.18 -10.84 -6.57
C VAL A 220 19.05 -9.85 -6.29
N GLY A 221 17.93 -10.30 -5.71
CA GLY A 221 16.84 -9.44 -5.26
C GLY A 221 17.31 -8.38 -4.27
N ALA A 222 18.09 -8.77 -3.26
CA ALA A 222 18.68 -7.85 -2.28
C ALA A 222 19.64 -6.84 -2.93
N ALA A 223 20.48 -7.27 -3.89
CA ALA A 223 21.40 -6.40 -4.61
C ALA A 223 20.66 -5.34 -5.45
N PHE A 224 19.63 -5.73 -6.22
CA PHE A 224 18.82 -4.78 -6.98
C PHE A 224 17.99 -3.86 -6.07
N SER A 225 17.59 -4.34 -4.89
CA SER A 225 16.94 -3.52 -3.86
C SER A 225 17.88 -2.41 -3.36
N LEU A 226 19.16 -2.72 -3.13
CA LEU A 226 20.20 -1.73 -2.81
C LEU A 226 20.42 -0.74 -3.96
N LEU A 227 20.46 -1.20 -5.21
CA LEU A 227 20.55 -0.30 -6.37
C LEU A 227 19.37 0.68 -6.40
N LEU A 228 18.15 0.21 -6.14
CA LEU A 228 16.96 1.06 -6.06
C LEU A 228 17.05 2.10 -4.94
N ILE A 229 17.52 1.72 -3.73
CA ILE A 229 17.78 2.64 -2.61
C ILE A 229 18.80 3.72 -2.99
N LEU A 230 19.85 3.33 -3.71
CA LEU A 230 20.90 4.23 -4.18
C LEU A 230 20.46 5.11 -5.36
N GLY A 231 19.27 4.84 -5.94
CA GLY A 231 18.76 5.52 -7.13
C GLY A 231 19.49 5.12 -8.41
N LEU A 232 20.10 3.94 -8.46
CA LEU A 232 20.76 3.39 -9.64
C LEU A 232 19.77 2.52 -10.43
N LEU A 233 19.65 2.82 -11.73
CA LEU A 233 18.74 2.14 -12.65
C LEU A 233 17.32 1.94 -12.08
N PRO A 234 16.67 2.94 -11.43
CA PRO A 234 15.58 2.66 -10.50
C PRO A 234 14.36 1.97 -11.14
N GLY A 235 13.96 2.33 -12.37
CA GLY A 235 12.90 1.61 -13.09
C GLY A 235 13.25 0.14 -13.39
N PHE A 236 14.49 -0.15 -13.76
CA PHE A 236 14.96 -1.50 -14.04
C PHE A 236 15.15 -2.31 -12.75
N SER A 237 15.74 -1.71 -11.71
CA SER A 237 15.88 -2.32 -10.40
C SER A 237 14.53 -2.70 -9.79
N ALA A 238 13.52 -1.82 -9.91
CA ALA A 238 12.15 -2.13 -9.50
C ALA A 238 11.55 -3.31 -10.29
N LEU A 239 11.79 -3.40 -11.60
CA LEU A 239 11.35 -4.51 -12.43
C LEU A 239 11.98 -5.84 -11.99
N VAL A 240 13.30 -5.86 -11.77
CA VAL A 240 14.01 -7.06 -11.33
C VAL A 240 13.53 -7.48 -9.94
N CYS A 241 13.44 -6.57 -8.97
CA CYS A 241 12.91 -6.89 -7.64
C CYS A 241 11.49 -7.48 -7.72
N TRP A 242 10.61 -6.89 -8.53
CA TRP A 242 9.24 -7.37 -8.71
C TRP A 242 9.20 -8.78 -9.31
N LEU A 243 9.98 -9.03 -10.37
CA LEU A 243 10.01 -10.31 -11.07
C LEU A 243 10.57 -11.44 -10.20
N LEU A 244 11.63 -11.17 -9.43
CA LEU A 244 12.21 -12.13 -8.50
C LEU A 244 11.25 -12.42 -7.34
N TYR A 245 10.63 -11.39 -6.76
CA TYR A 245 9.68 -11.59 -5.67
C TYR A 245 8.44 -12.36 -6.12
N LEU A 246 7.91 -12.07 -7.32
CA LEU A 246 6.79 -12.79 -7.91
C LEU A 246 7.11 -14.28 -8.06
N SER A 247 8.34 -14.59 -8.48
CA SER A 247 8.81 -15.97 -8.67
C SER A 247 8.78 -16.76 -7.35
N LEU A 248 9.07 -16.13 -6.22
CA LEU A 248 8.96 -16.75 -4.90
C LEU A 248 7.50 -16.94 -4.47
N VAL A 249 6.70 -15.88 -4.54
CA VAL A 249 5.31 -15.86 -4.05
C VAL A 249 4.43 -16.90 -4.75
N ASN A 250 4.58 -17.04 -6.07
CA ASN A 250 3.76 -17.95 -6.86
C ASN A 250 4.03 -19.44 -6.62
N VAL A 251 5.26 -19.79 -6.19
CA VAL A 251 5.65 -21.19 -6.01
C VAL A 251 5.47 -21.66 -4.57
N VAL A 252 5.51 -20.75 -3.59
CA VAL A 252 5.38 -21.16 -2.18
C VAL A 252 4.38 -20.29 -1.43
N PRO A 253 3.10 -20.27 -1.86
CA PRO A 253 2.09 -19.38 -1.29
C PRO A 253 1.84 -19.64 0.20
N VAL A 254 2.07 -20.87 0.68
CA VAL A 254 1.94 -21.21 2.11
C VAL A 254 2.78 -20.28 2.98
N PHE A 255 4.03 -20.01 2.60
CA PHE A 255 4.91 -19.16 3.40
C PHE A 255 5.00 -17.72 2.85
N LEU A 256 4.54 -17.44 1.63
CA LEU A 256 4.77 -16.17 0.92
C LEU A 256 3.51 -15.48 0.36
N SER A 257 2.30 -15.94 0.69
CA SER A 257 1.05 -15.32 0.22
C SER A 257 0.33 -14.52 1.31
N PHE A 258 1.07 -13.88 2.22
CA PHE A 258 0.46 -12.99 3.20
C PHE A 258 0.06 -11.65 2.57
N GLN A 259 -0.81 -10.88 3.23
CA GLN A 259 -1.35 -9.64 2.66
C GLN A 259 -0.26 -8.61 2.29
N TRP A 260 0.86 -8.55 3.02
CA TRP A 260 1.98 -7.68 2.67
C TRP A 260 2.82 -8.18 1.50
N ASP A 261 2.87 -9.50 1.25
CA ASP A 261 3.60 -10.08 0.12
C ASP A 261 2.89 -9.72 -1.19
N ILE A 262 1.57 -9.90 -1.24
CA ILE A 262 0.74 -9.53 -2.40
C ILE A 262 0.65 -8.00 -2.59
N LEU A 263 0.61 -7.23 -1.49
CA LEU A 263 0.69 -5.77 -1.54
C LEU A 263 2.05 -5.31 -2.11
N LEU A 264 3.15 -5.98 -1.76
CA LEU A 264 4.48 -5.66 -2.27
C LEU A 264 4.58 -5.93 -3.77
N LEU A 265 3.94 -6.98 -4.28
CA LEU A 265 3.87 -7.22 -5.73
C LEU A 265 3.08 -6.14 -6.45
N GLU A 266 1.93 -5.73 -5.92
CA GLU A 266 1.12 -4.68 -6.53
C GLU A 266 1.82 -3.30 -6.46
N ALA A 267 2.32 -2.90 -5.29
CA ALA A 267 3.07 -1.67 -5.10
C ALA A 267 4.38 -1.66 -5.90
N GLY A 268 5.05 -2.81 -5.98
CA GLY A 268 6.25 -3.04 -6.78
C GLY A 268 6.01 -2.79 -8.26
N PHE A 269 4.94 -3.38 -8.82
CA PHE A 269 4.56 -3.15 -10.20
C PHE A 269 4.26 -1.66 -10.48
N LEU A 270 3.53 -0.99 -9.58
CA LEU A 270 3.28 0.44 -9.72
C LEU A 270 4.57 1.29 -9.62
N THR A 271 5.56 0.82 -8.85
CA THR A 271 6.88 1.46 -8.77
C THR A 271 7.61 1.41 -10.11
N ILE A 272 7.45 0.34 -10.91
CA ILE A 272 8.02 0.24 -12.26
C ILE A 272 7.48 1.35 -13.19
N LEU A 273 6.19 1.68 -13.07
CA LEU A 273 5.52 2.70 -13.88
C LEU A 273 5.88 4.13 -13.44
N LEU A 274 6.20 4.29 -12.16
CA LEU A 274 6.45 5.56 -11.48
C LEU A 274 7.93 5.95 -11.51
N ALA A 275 8.83 5.01 -11.24
CA ALA A 275 10.27 5.25 -11.13
C ALA A 275 10.88 5.65 -12.48
N PRO A 276 11.91 6.52 -12.48
CA PRO A 276 12.53 6.96 -13.72
C PRO A 276 13.38 5.85 -14.35
N TRP A 277 13.16 5.57 -15.64
CA TRP A 277 13.99 4.68 -16.43
C TRP A 277 15.24 5.43 -16.90
N SER A 278 16.22 5.50 -16.00
CA SER A 278 17.46 6.27 -16.19
C SER A 278 18.61 5.60 -15.45
N PHE A 279 19.85 5.88 -15.85
CA PHE A 279 21.02 5.28 -15.20
C PHE A 279 21.14 5.61 -13.71
N ARG A 280 20.90 6.88 -13.33
CA ARG A 280 20.98 7.33 -11.94
C ARG A 280 20.04 8.49 -11.67
N GLU A 281 19.24 8.37 -10.62
CA GLU A 281 18.47 9.46 -10.04
C GLU A 281 19.22 10.04 -8.84
N LYS A 282 19.47 11.36 -8.87
CA LYS A 282 20.07 12.08 -7.74
C LYS A 282 18.96 12.75 -6.94
N LEU A 283 18.99 12.59 -5.62
CA LEU A 283 17.97 13.18 -4.73
C LEU A 283 18.00 14.72 -4.72
N SER A 284 19.10 15.35 -5.13
CA SER A 284 19.20 16.81 -5.34
C SER A 284 18.51 17.31 -6.62
N ASN A 285 18.20 16.41 -7.56
CA ASN A 285 17.48 16.74 -8.80
C ASN A 285 16.57 15.58 -9.22
N PRO A 286 15.57 15.22 -8.40
CA PRO A 286 14.66 14.13 -8.73
C PRO A 286 13.66 14.58 -9.79
N ARG A 287 13.09 13.61 -10.53
CA ARG A 287 12.08 13.89 -11.56
C ARG A 287 10.69 13.90 -10.94
N ASP A 288 9.78 14.70 -11.49
CA ASP A 288 8.38 14.61 -11.07
C ASP A 288 7.81 13.25 -11.56
N PRO A 289 7.23 12.43 -10.68
CA PRO A 289 6.68 11.15 -11.08
C PRO A 289 5.52 11.34 -12.06
N PRO A 290 5.36 10.46 -13.07
CA PRO A 290 4.26 10.52 -14.01
C PRO A 290 2.91 10.57 -13.29
N THR A 291 2.08 11.56 -13.64
CA THR A 291 0.81 11.83 -12.95
C THR A 291 -0.08 10.60 -12.84
N ILE A 292 -0.22 9.83 -13.93
CA ILE A 292 -1.06 8.62 -13.95
C ILE A 292 -0.52 7.54 -13.00
N ALA A 293 0.79 7.28 -13.00
CA ALA A 293 1.38 6.27 -12.11
C ALA A 293 1.23 6.68 -10.63
N ARG A 294 1.42 7.97 -10.31
CA ARG A 294 1.16 8.51 -8.97
C ARG A 294 -0.29 8.32 -8.55
N TRP A 295 -1.25 8.58 -9.44
CA TRP A 295 -2.67 8.35 -9.19
C TRP A 295 -3.00 6.89 -8.94
N LEU A 296 -2.33 5.95 -9.62
CA LEU A 296 -2.52 4.52 -9.34
C LEU A 296 -2.02 4.13 -7.96
N VAL A 297 -0.92 4.72 -7.48
CA VAL A 297 -0.50 4.49 -6.10
C VAL A 297 -1.48 5.12 -5.10
N TRP A 298 -2.02 6.31 -5.38
CA TRP A 298 -3.07 6.89 -4.55
C TRP A 298 -4.34 6.02 -4.53
N TRP A 299 -4.69 5.43 -5.67
CA TRP A 299 -5.79 4.45 -5.78
C TRP A 299 -5.51 3.18 -4.98
N LEU A 300 -4.27 2.69 -4.98
CA LEU A 300 -3.86 1.56 -4.14
C LEU A 300 -3.99 1.88 -2.65
N ILE A 301 -3.52 3.05 -2.18
CA ILE A 301 -3.68 3.48 -0.78
C ILE A 301 -5.16 3.56 -0.43
N PHE A 302 -5.98 4.15 -1.31
CA PHE A 302 -7.41 4.24 -1.11
C PHE A 302 -8.03 2.85 -0.90
N ARG A 303 -7.79 1.91 -1.82
CA ARG A 303 -8.31 0.55 -1.72
C ARG A 303 -7.81 -0.17 -0.48
N LEU A 304 -6.51 -0.14 -0.22
CA LEU A 304 -5.91 -0.79 0.93
C LEU A 304 -6.60 -0.36 2.24
N MET A 305 -6.77 0.95 2.45
CA MET A 305 -7.35 1.48 3.67
C MET A 305 -8.87 1.26 3.74
N PHE A 306 -9.57 1.58 2.66
CA PHE A 306 -11.03 1.48 2.63
C PHE A 306 -11.51 0.02 2.67
N GLU A 307 -10.88 -0.88 1.92
CA GLU A 307 -11.20 -2.30 1.96
C GLU A 307 -10.92 -2.89 3.34
N SER A 308 -9.78 -2.53 3.96
CA SER A 308 -9.48 -2.96 5.33
C SER A 308 -10.56 -2.55 6.33
N GLY A 309 -11.21 -1.39 6.16
CA GLY A 309 -12.32 -0.96 7.01
C GLY A 309 -13.66 -1.61 6.67
N ILE A 310 -14.07 -1.58 5.40
CA ILE A 310 -15.45 -1.95 5.01
C ILE A 310 -15.75 -3.43 5.25
N VAL A 311 -14.74 -4.30 5.05
CA VAL A 311 -14.90 -5.75 5.22
C VAL A 311 -15.17 -6.12 6.67
N LYS A 312 -14.71 -5.31 7.64
CA LYS A 312 -14.96 -5.49 9.08
C LYS A 312 -16.43 -5.23 9.45
N LEU A 313 -17.12 -4.37 8.71
CA LEU A 313 -18.53 -4.04 8.94
C LEU A 313 -19.46 -4.97 8.18
N ILE A 314 -19.08 -5.37 6.96
CA ILE A 314 -19.91 -6.16 6.06
C ILE A 314 -19.43 -7.62 6.06
N ILE A 315 -19.96 -8.41 6.98
CA ILE A 315 -19.69 -9.85 7.08
C ILE A 315 -21.01 -10.61 6.91
N PRO A 316 -21.26 -11.23 5.74
CA PRO A 316 -22.51 -11.92 5.48
C PRO A 316 -22.74 -13.07 6.46
N GLY A 317 -23.92 -13.11 7.09
CA GLY A 317 -24.36 -14.22 7.95
C GLY A 317 -23.75 -14.25 9.36
N LEU A 318 -23.08 -13.19 9.82
CA LEU A 318 -22.54 -13.11 11.18
C LEU A 318 -23.50 -12.36 12.12
N GLU A 319 -24.06 -13.06 13.11
CA GLU A 319 -25.07 -12.50 14.04
C GLU A 319 -24.46 -11.62 15.15
N ASN A 320 -23.19 -11.81 15.53
CA ASN A 320 -22.48 -11.03 16.55
C ASN A 320 -21.12 -10.54 16.02
N ASN A 321 -21.10 -9.33 15.46
CA ASN A 321 -19.90 -8.77 14.86
C ASN A 321 -19.15 -7.88 15.87
N THR A 322 -18.09 -8.45 16.46
CA THR A 322 -17.20 -7.75 17.43
C THR A 322 -16.69 -6.38 16.95
N TRP A 323 -16.58 -6.15 15.64
CA TRP A 323 -16.21 -4.85 15.09
C TRP A 323 -17.33 -3.82 15.22
N SER A 324 -18.56 -4.20 14.87
CA SER A 324 -19.76 -3.36 15.01
C SER A 324 -20.11 -3.12 16.47
N ASP A 325 -19.84 -4.11 17.33
CA ASP A 325 -20.10 -4.07 18.76
C ASP A 325 -18.99 -3.32 19.54
N LEU A 326 -17.95 -2.81 18.85
CA LEU A 326 -16.81 -2.10 19.43
C LEU A 326 -16.02 -2.90 20.48
N THR A 327 -16.00 -4.23 20.37
CA THR A 327 -15.31 -5.14 21.30
C THR A 327 -14.09 -5.83 20.70
N ALA A 328 -13.86 -5.71 19.39
CA ALA A 328 -12.78 -6.41 18.68
C ALA A 328 -11.37 -6.22 19.30
N LEU A 329 -11.04 -5.01 19.78
CA LEU A 329 -9.74 -4.74 20.41
C LEU A 329 -9.59 -5.30 21.83
N ASN A 330 -10.68 -5.76 22.46
CA ASN A 330 -10.58 -6.52 23.71
C ASN A 330 -9.87 -7.87 23.48
N PHE A 331 -9.92 -8.40 22.25
CA PHE A 331 -9.31 -9.67 21.89
C PHE A 331 -8.01 -9.50 21.08
N HIS A 332 -8.00 -8.53 20.17
CA HIS A 332 -6.97 -8.42 19.14
C HIS A 332 -5.51 -8.51 19.64
N TYR A 333 -5.18 -7.83 20.74
CA TYR A 333 -3.79 -7.71 21.18
C TYR A 333 -3.16 -9.04 21.61
N PHE A 334 -3.94 -9.98 22.12
CA PHE A 334 -3.43 -11.30 22.53
C PHE A 334 -3.68 -12.38 21.47
N THR A 335 -4.70 -12.20 20.62
CA THR A 335 -5.02 -13.18 19.57
C THR A 335 -4.25 -12.95 18.27
N GLN A 336 -3.66 -11.76 18.06
CA GLN A 336 -2.84 -11.45 16.89
C GLN A 336 -1.68 -12.45 16.69
N PRO A 337 -1.23 -12.72 15.45
CA PRO A 337 -0.34 -13.83 15.15
C PRO A 337 0.95 -13.82 15.95
N ILE A 338 1.62 -12.66 16.00
CA ILE A 338 2.85 -12.44 16.78
C ILE A 338 2.71 -11.11 17.55
N PRO A 339 2.22 -11.16 18.80
CA PRO A 339 2.20 -9.97 19.65
C PRO A 339 3.62 -9.50 19.98
N ASN A 340 3.76 -8.23 20.35
CA ASN A 340 5.00 -7.67 20.87
C ASN A 340 4.87 -7.41 22.38
N ASN A 341 5.98 -7.04 23.02
CA ASN A 341 6.01 -6.79 24.47
C ASN A 341 5.04 -5.68 24.94
N ARG A 342 4.61 -4.77 24.04
CA ARG A 342 3.65 -3.71 24.35
C ARG A 342 2.20 -4.18 24.25
N SER A 343 1.92 -5.22 23.47
CA SER A 343 0.58 -5.76 23.26
C SER A 343 -0.11 -6.11 24.59
N TRP A 344 0.64 -6.65 25.56
CA TRP A 344 0.12 -6.93 26.91
C TRP A 344 -0.40 -5.66 27.60
N PHE A 345 0.33 -4.55 27.53
CA PHE A 345 -0.10 -3.29 28.13
C PHE A 345 -1.31 -2.70 27.40
N PHE A 346 -1.32 -2.78 26.06
CA PHE A 346 -2.46 -2.32 25.27
C PHE A 346 -3.74 -3.09 25.58
N HIS A 347 -3.64 -4.41 25.83
CA HIS A 347 -4.77 -5.25 26.18
C HIS A 347 -5.44 -4.79 27.49
N TRP A 348 -4.65 -4.40 28.49
CA TRP A 348 -5.16 -4.01 29.80
C TRP A 348 -5.58 -2.54 29.92
N PHE A 349 -5.57 -1.75 28.84
CA PHE A 349 -6.21 -0.44 28.88
C PHE A 349 -7.73 -0.55 29.07
N PRO A 350 -8.39 0.45 29.71
CA PRO A 350 -9.83 0.43 29.94
C PRO A 350 -10.64 0.23 28.66
N GLU A 351 -11.81 -0.39 28.76
CA GLU A 351 -12.67 -0.67 27.60
C GLU A 351 -13.00 0.58 26.76
N ILE A 352 -13.18 1.74 27.40
CA ILE A 352 -13.43 3.02 26.71
C ILE A 352 -12.28 3.37 25.75
N PHE A 353 -11.04 3.06 26.12
CA PHE A 353 -9.88 3.26 25.25
C PHE A 353 -9.96 2.35 24.02
N GLN A 354 -10.40 1.10 24.18
CA GLN A 354 -10.56 0.16 23.08
C GLN A 354 -11.67 0.59 22.12
N GLN A 355 -12.83 0.95 22.66
CA GLN A 355 -13.97 1.46 21.87
C GLN A 355 -13.57 2.73 21.10
N ALA A 356 -12.92 3.69 21.76
CA ALA A 356 -12.43 4.91 21.12
C ALA A 356 -11.41 4.61 20.02
N SER A 357 -10.50 3.65 20.24
CA SER A 357 -9.50 3.23 19.25
C SER A 357 -10.16 2.62 18.02
N ILE A 358 -11.22 1.81 18.17
CA ILE A 358 -11.99 1.26 17.04
C ILE A 358 -12.69 2.37 16.25
N VAL A 359 -13.32 3.33 16.92
CA VAL A 359 -14.00 4.46 16.25
C VAL A 359 -12.99 5.31 15.46
N VAL A 360 -11.84 5.64 16.06
CA VAL A 360 -10.77 6.40 15.39
C VAL A 360 -10.20 5.60 14.22
N MET A 361 -9.96 4.31 14.39
CA MET A 361 -9.52 3.42 13.31
C MET A 361 -10.52 3.44 12.15
N PHE A 362 -11.84 3.26 12.40
CA PHE A 362 -12.84 3.31 11.34
C PHE A 362 -12.92 4.66 10.64
N PHE A 363 -12.78 5.77 11.37
CA PHE A 363 -12.67 7.08 10.74
C PHE A 363 -11.47 7.16 9.79
N ILE A 364 -10.30 6.65 10.21
CA ILE A 364 -9.08 6.63 9.39
C ILE A 364 -9.18 5.64 8.22
N GLU A 365 -9.83 4.50 8.38
CA GLU A 365 -9.95 3.49 7.32
C GLU A 365 -11.07 3.82 6.33
N LEU A 366 -12.18 4.44 6.76
CA LEU A 366 -13.37 4.64 5.91
C LEU A 366 -13.56 6.08 5.42
N VAL A 367 -13.12 7.09 6.17
CA VAL A 367 -13.35 8.50 5.81
C VAL A 367 -12.09 9.15 5.26
N VAL A 368 -10.96 8.96 5.93
CA VAL A 368 -9.68 9.58 5.54
C VAL A 368 -9.22 9.23 4.12
N PRO A 369 -9.46 8.03 3.54
CA PRO A 369 -9.04 7.75 2.16
C PRO A 369 -9.65 8.71 1.14
N PHE A 370 -10.87 9.21 1.36
CA PHE A 370 -11.49 10.20 0.47
C PHE A 370 -10.78 11.57 0.51
N LEU A 371 -10.02 11.85 1.57
CA LEU A 371 -9.25 13.08 1.73
C LEU A 371 -7.96 13.08 0.90
N ILE A 372 -7.51 11.91 0.40
CA ILE A 372 -6.31 11.75 -0.43
C ILE A 372 -6.35 12.64 -1.68
N ILE A 373 -7.52 12.72 -2.33
CA ILE A 373 -7.73 13.49 -3.56
C ILE A 373 -7.99 14.99 -3.30
N GLY A 374 -8.00 15.38 -2.03
CA GLY A 374 -8.32 16.74 -1.60
C GLY A 374 -7.23 17.78 -1.90
N PRO A 375 -7.51 19.06 -1.59
CA PRO A 375 -6.52 20.13 -1.58
C PRO A 375 -5.31 19.81 -0.70
N ARG A 376 -4.20 20.53 -0.92
CA ARG A 376 -2.90 20.27 -0.26
C ARG A 376 -3.01 19.95 1.22
N ARG A 377 -3.64 20.81 2.03
CA ARG A 377 -3.70 20.61 3.49
C ARG A 377 -4.58 19.42 3.88
N VAL A 378 -5.68 19.21 3.17
CA VAL A 378 -6.57 18.05 3.39
C VAL A 378 -5.83 16.75 3.10
N ARG A 379 -5.09 16.69 1.98
CA ARG A 379 -4.25 15.55 1.63
C ARG A 379 -3.11 15.33 2.64
N MET A 380 -2.49 16.39 3.15
CA MET A 380 -1.46 16.27 4.19
C MET A 380 -2.01 15.77 5.53
N ILE A 381 -3.24 16.17 5.89
CA ILE A 381 -3.95 15.60 7.04
C ILE A 381 -4.19 14.11 6.82
N ALA A 382 -4.65 13.72 5.63
CA ALA A 382 -4.84 12.32 5.28
C ALA A 382 -3.54 11.52 5.42
N CYS A 383 -2.45 12.00 4.81
CA CYS A 383 -1.13 11.41 4.94
C CYS A 383 -0.70 11.24 6.41
N SER A 384 -0.92 12.26 7.24
CA SER A 384 -0.51 12.24 8.64
C SER A 384 -1.30 11.22 9.46
N LEU A 385 -2.63 11.18 9.28
CA LEU A 385 -3.50 10.24 9.97
C LEU A 385 -3.26 8.78 9.54
N LEU A 386 -3.04 8.55 8.25
CA LEU A 386 -2.69 7.22 7.74
C LEU A 386 -1.36 6.73 8.30
N ILE A 387 -0.30 7.57 8.28
CA ILE A 387 1.00 7.23 8.87
C ILE A 387 0.87 7.01 10.39
N LEU A 388 0.12 7.86 11.09
CA LEU A 388 -0.12 7.71 12.53
C LEU A 388 -0.74 6.35 12.84
N LEU A 389 -1.76 5.93 12.09
CA LEU A 389 -2.37 4.61 12.26
C LEU A 389 -1.34 3.49 12.07
N GLN A 390 -0.51 3.55 11.04
CA GLN A 390 0.54 2.54 10.82
C GLN A 390 1.58 2.50 11.96
N VAL A 391 1.97 3.66 12.51
CA VAL A 391 2.88 3.75 13.65
C VAL A 391 2.26 3.14 14.91
N LEU A 392 0.97 3.39 15.15
CA LEU A 392 0.26 2.79 16.28
C LEU A 392 0.13 1.27 16.14
N ILE A 393 -0.12 0.77 14.93
CA ILE A 393 -0.15 -0.68 14.64
C ILE A 393 1.22 -1.32 14.90
N ILE A 394 2.32 -0.68 14.45
CA ILE A 394 3.69 -1.13 14.79
C ILE A 394 3.90 -1.15 16.30
N ALA A 395 3.39 -0.15 17.02
CA ALA A 395 3.54 -0.05 18.46
C ALA A 395 2.79 -1.15 19.22
N SER A 396 1.71 -1.71 18.67
CA SER A 396 0.84 -2.68 19.35
C SER A 396 0.97 -4.13 18.87
N GLY A 397 1.71 -4.41 17.80
CA GLY A 397 1.89 -5.76 17.25
C GLY A 397 3.05 -5.89 16.26
N ASN A 398 3.32 -7.11 15.80
CA ASN A 398 4.25 -7.35 14.69
C ASN A 398 3.48 -7.73 13.42
N TYR A 399 3.80 -7.08 12.30
CA TYR A 399 3.16 -7.35 10.99
C TYR A 399 4.21 -7.37 9.85
N GLY A 400 5.41 -7.86 10.15
CA GLY A 400 6.53 -7.91 9.21
C GLY A 400 6.85 -6.54 8.64
N PHE A 401 6.95 -6.43 7.32
CA PHE A 401 7.20 -5.15 6.63
C PHE A 401 5.92 -4.43 6.17
N PHE A 402 4.73 -4.91 6.54
CA PHE A 402 3.43 -4.36 6.09
C PHE A 402 3.30 -2.86 6.37
N ASN A 403 3.52 -2.44 7.63
CA ASN A 403 3.32 -1.06 8.01
C ASN A 403 4.35 -0.13 7.35
N LEU A 404 5.60 -0.57 7.19
CA LEU A 404 6.62 0.18 6.47
C LEU A 404 6.25 0.36 5.00
N LEU A 405 5.71 -0.68 4.36
CA LEU A 405 5.20 -0.62 2.99
C LEU A 405 4.04 0.38 2.87
N THR A 406 3.06 0.33 3.76
CA THR A 406 1.93 1.28 3.77
C THR A 406 2.38 2.72 4.02
N ILE A 407 3.31 2.95 4.96
CA ILE A 407 3.91 4.27 5.19
C ILE A 407 4.62 4.76 3.93
N SER A 408 5.37 3.89 3.26
CA SER A 408 6.07 4.21 2.00
C SER A 408 5.10 4.72 0.95
N LEU A 409 3.97 4.04 0.76
CA LEU A 409 2.91 4.49 -0.15
C LEU A 409 2.40 5.89 0.25
N CYS A 410 2.14 6.13 1.54
CA CYS A 410 1.65 7.42 2.04
C CYS A 410 2.62 8.59 1.78
N ILE A 411 3.93 8.36 1.71
CA ILE A 411 4.90 9.43 1.41
C ILE A 411 4.61 10.11 0.07
N LEU A 412 4.05 9.41 -0.93
CA LEU A 412 3.65 9.99 -2.21
C LEU A 412 2.48 11.00 -2.14
N LEU A 413 1.86 11.17 -0.97
CA LEU A 413 0.84 12.19 -0.74
C LEU A 413 1.45 13.57 -0.45
N ILE A 414 2.74 13.61 -0.09
CA ILE A 414 3.47 14.83 0.26
C ILE A 414 3.95 15.53 -1.00
N ASP A 415 3.48 16.75 -1.25
CA ASP A 415 3.98 17.58 -2.35
C ASP A 415 5.13 18.50 -1.91
N ASP A 416 5.96 18.91 -2.86
CA ASP A 416 7.20 19.66 -2.59
C ASP A 416 6.91 21.03 -1.93
N GLN A 417 5.72 21.61 -2.16
CA GLN A 417 5.28 22.85 -1.54
C GLN A 417 4.88 22.69 -0.06
N SER A 418 4.65 21.45 0.39
CA SER A 418 4.42 21.12 1.80
C SER A 418 5.73 20.91 2.57
N LEU A 419 6.86 20.75 1.87
CA LEU A 419 8.17 20.58 2.51
C LEU A 419 8.70 21.88 3.13
N PRO A 420 9.42 21.80 4.27
CA PRO A 420 10.15 22.93 4.83
C PRO A 420 11.11 23.57 3.82
N GLN A 421 11.29 24.89 3.90
CA GLN A 421 12.13 25.65 2.97
C GLN A 421 13.57 25.12 2.88
N ARG A 422 14.12 24.59 3.98
CA ARG A 422 15.45 23.97 4.02
C ARG A 422 15.57 22.77 3.06
N ILE A 423 14.54 21.91 3.01
CA ILE A 423 14.51 20.74 2.13
C ILE A 423 14.25 21.20 0.69
N ARG A 424 13.32 22.12 0.49
CA ARG A 424 13.00 22.66 -0.84
C ARG A 424 14.19 23.37 -1.49
N GLY A 425 14.97 24.11 -0.71
CA GLY A 425 16.17 24.80 -1.20
C GLY A 425 17.28 23.86 -1.69
N TRP A 426 17.26 22.59 -1.27
CA TRP A 426 18.19 21.58 -1.78
C TRP A 426 17.78 20.98 -3.13
N LEU A 427 16.50 21.11 -3.51
CA LEU A 427 15.99 20.68 -4.80
C LEU A 427 16.41 21.70 -5.87
N ARG A 428 17.22 21.26 -6.83
CA ARG A 428 17.58 22.11 -7.97
C ARG A 428 16.35 22.39 -8.85
N PRO A 429 16.26 23.58 -9.47
CA PRO A 429 15.25 23.85 -10.50
C PRO A 429 15.32 22.77 -11.58
N GLU A 430 14.17 22.38 -12.11
CA GLU A 430 14.08 21.34 -13.12
C GLU A 430 14.87 21.78 -14.38
N SER A 431 15.93 21.05 -14.70
CA SER A 431 16.71 21.28 -15.92
C SER A 431 15.93 20.79 -17.13
N LYS A 432 15.94 21.53 -18.25
CA LYS A 432 15.39 21.06 -19.53
C LYS A 432 15.94 19.66 -19.83
N ILE A 433 15.02 18.72 -20.07
CA ILE A 433 15.31 17.29 -20.27
C ILE A 433 16.30 17.14 -21.43
N SER A 434 17.41 16.42 -21.21
CA SER A 434 18.34 16.07 -22.30
C SER A 434 17.75 14.95 -23.15
N HIS A 435 17.81 15.07 -24.48
CA HIS A 435 17.21 14.16 -25.46
C HIS A 435 17.48 12.64 -25.22
N TRP A 436 18.66 12.28 -24.72
CA TRP A 436 19.03 10.89 -24.37
C TRP A 436 18.19 10.26 -23.23
N GLN A 437 17.51 11.08 -22.44
CA GLN A 437 16.70 10.63 -21.30
C GLN A 437 15.25 10.30 -21.69
N GLU A 438 14.79 10.76 -22.86
CA GLU A 438 13.50 10.34 -23.46
C GLU A 438 13.65 8.99 -24.17
N THR A 439 14.82 8.69 -24.73
CA THR A 439 15.11 7.47 -25.49
C THR A 439 15.01 6.19 -24.64
N LEU A 440 15.12 6.29 -23.31
CA LEU A 440 15.04 5.17 -22.37
C LEU A 440 13.65 4.99 -21.71
N ALA A 441 12.61 5.71 -22.14
CA ALA A 441 11.28 5.65 -21.52
C ALA A 441 10.24 4.87 -22.37
N PRO A 442 10.34 3.52 -22.50
CA PRO A 442 9.47 2.73 -23.37
C PRO A 442 8.01 2.59 -22.86
N ILE A 443 7.70 3.10 -21.66
CA ILE A 443 6.46 2.78 -20.91
C ILE A 443 5.45 3.94 -20.94
N GLY A 444 5.79 5.10 -21.51
CA GLY A 444 4.90 6.28 -21.48
C GLY A 444 3.49 6.00 -22.03
N TRP A 445 3.40 5.24 -23.11
CA TRP A 445 2.15 4.91 -23.81
C TRP A 445 1.30 3.86 -23.07
N ILE A 446 1.90 2.95 -22.29
CA ILE A 446 1.17 1.86 -21.62
C ILE A 446 0.49 2.31 -20.32
N ARG A 447 0.85 3.47 -19.76
CA ARG A 447 0.31 3.96 -18.47
C ARG A 447 -1.21 4.18 -18.50
N VAL A 448 -1.74 4.74 -19.58
CA VAL A 448 -3.18 5.00 -19.73
C VAL A 448 -3.98 3.69 -19.76
N PRO A 449 -3.70 2.72 -20.65
CA PRO A 449 -4.45 1.46 -20.66
C PRO A 449 -4.31 0.68 -19.35
N VAL A 450 -3.11 0.64 -18.75
CA VAL A 450 -2.91 0.03 -17.44
C VAL A 450 -3.77 0.72 -16.38
N ALA A 451 -3.85 2.05 -16.38
CA ALA A 451 -4.67 2.76 -15.41
C ALA A 451 -6.16 2.46 -15.57
N VAL A 452 -6.67 2.37 -16.81
CA VAL A 452 -8.06 1.99 -17.08
C VAL A 452 -8.34 0.59 -16.52
N ILE A 453 -7.45 -0.37 -16.77
CA ILE A 453 -7.56 -1.75 -16.26
C ILE A 453 -7.57 -1.77 -14.73
N PHE A 454 -6.62 -1.07 -14.09
CA PHE A 454 -6.47 -1.03 -12.64
C PHE A 454 -7.68 -0.40 -11.94
N VAL A 455 -8.22 0.68 -12.52
CA VAL A 455 -9.43 1.33 -11.98
C VAL A 455 -10.64 0.43 -12.18
N PHE A 456 -10.82 -0.15 -13.38
CA PHE A 456 -11.96 -1.01 -13.68
C PHE A 456 -12.04 -2.23 -12.74
N PHE A 457 -10.97 -3.01 -12.67
CA PHE A 457 -10.95 -4.19 -11.79
C PHE A 457 -10.84 -3.83 -10.31
N GLY A 458 -10.20 -2.71 -9.98
CA GLY A 458 -10.22 -2.19 -8.61
C GLY A 458 -11.63 -1.84 -8.14
N ILE A 459 -12.49 -1.29 -9.00
CA ILE A 459 -13.91 -1.04 -8.68
C ILE A 459 -14.67 -2.36 -8.51
N ILE A 460 -14.43 -3.36 -9.37
CA ILE A 460 -15.05 -4.69 -9.22
C ILE A 460 -14.66 -5.33 -7.89
N GLN A 461 -13.38 -5.26 -7.50
CA GLN A 461 -12.89 -5.75 -6.22
C GLN A 461 -13.52 -5.00 -5.06
N LEU A 462 -13.59 -3.67 -5.11
CA LEU A 462 -14.22 -2.86 -4.08
C LEU A 462 -15.71 -3.23 -3.90
N ALA A 463 -16.44 -3.42 -4.99
CA ALA A 463 -17.82 -3.89 -4.96
C ALA A 463 -17.93 -5.28 -4.35
N ALA A 464 -16.99 -6.19 -4.65
CA ALA A 464 -16.96 -7.52 -4.06
C ALA A 464 -16.66 -7.48 -2.56
N SER A 465 -15.67 -6.68 -2.13
CA SER A 465 -15.31 -6.48 -0.72
C SER A 465 -16.47 -5.88 0.08
N ALA A 466 -17.27 -5.01 -0.54
CA ALA A 466 -18.49 -4.43 0.04
C ALA A 466 -19.72 -5.37 -0.03
N ASN A 467 -19.55 -6.62 -0.47
CA ASN A 467 -20.63 -7.60 -0.70
C ASN A 467 -21.74 -7.10 -1.65
N LEU A 468 -21.41 -6.16 -2.53
CA LEU A 468 -22.28 -5.64 -3.59
C LEU A 468 -22.17 -6.47 -4.89
N TYR A 469 -21.15 -7.33 -4.96
CA TYR A 469 -20.85 -8.14 -6.14
C TYR A 469 -20.27 -9.51 -5.74
N ASP A 470 -21.00 -10.59 -6.01
CA ASP A 470 -20.47 -11.95 -5.76
C ASP A 470 -19.49 -12.36 -6.87
N LEU A 471 -18.25 -11.91 -6.71
CA LEU A 471 -17.18 -12.17 -7.66
C LEU A 471 -16.88 -13.68 -7.78
N ARG A 472 -17.01 -14.43 -6.67
CA ARG A 472 -16.72 -15.87 -6.67
C ARG A 472 -17.74 -16.60 -7.52
N ASP A 473 -19.03 -16.39 -7.28
CA ASP A 473 -20.12 -16.97 -8.07
C ASP A 473 -19.91 -16.70 -9.57
N LYS A 474 -19.67 -15.43 -9.92
CA LYS A 474 -19.48 -15.01 -11.32
C LYS A 474 -18.30 -15.69 -12.01
N LEU A 475 -17.20 -15.90 -11.31
CA LEU A 475 -16.02 -16.60 -11.85
C LEU A 475 -16.25 -18.11 -11.98
N THR A 476 -17.15 -18.70 -11.18
CA THR A 476 -17.44 -20.15 -11.19
C THR A 476 -18.66 -20.55 -12.01
N THR A 477 -19.41 -19.60 -12.57
CA THR A 477 -20.55 -19.88 -13.45
C THR A 477 -20.14 -20.63 -14.72
N GLU A 478 -21.06 -21.40 -15.32
CA GLU A 478 -20.83 -22.10 -16.60
C GLU A 478 -20.43 -21.16 -17.75
N LYS A 479 -20.89 -19.90 -17.69
CA LYS A 479 -20.58 -18.86 -18.68
C LYS A 479 -20.01 -17.63 -17.95
N PRO A 480 -18.73 -17.67 -17.56
CA PRO A 480 -18.12 -16.55 -16.86
C PRO A 480 -18.08 -15.32 -17.78
N PRO A 481 -18.10 -14.10 -17.21
CA PRO A 481 -18.03 -12.87 -18.01
C PRO A 481 -16.81 -12.82 -18.93
N ALA A 482 -16.92 -12.14 -20.07
CA ALA A 482 -15.83 -12.05 -21.06
C ALA A 482 -14.50 -11.51 -20.50
N TRP A 483 -14.55 -10.72 -19.42
CA TRP A 483 -13.37 -10.19 -18.74
C TRP A 483 -12.74 -11.16 -17.73
N ALA A 484 -13.41 -12.26 -17.36
CA ALA A 484 -12.97 -13.18 -16.31
C ALA A 484 -11.58 -13.81 -16.57
N PRO A 485 -11.26 -14.29 -17.78
CA PRO A 485 -9.92 -14.83 -18.05
C PRO A 485 -8.81 -13.79 -17.83
N PHE A 486 -9.09 -12.53 -18.17
CA PHE A 486 -8.14 -11.43 -17.98
C PHE A 486 -8.01 -11.05 -16.50
N TYR A 487 -9.10 -11.08 -15.73
CA TYR A 487 -9.04 -10.91 -14.27
C TYR A 487 -8.22 -12.03 -13.60
N ILE A 488 -8.43 -13.29 -13.98
CA ILE A 488 -7.65 -14.43 -13.47
C ILE A 488 -6.16 -14.24 -13.79
N LEU A 489 -5.82 -13.76 -14.98
CA LEU A 489 -4.44 -13.43 -15.34
C LEU A 489 -3.86 -12.37 -14.39
N ILE A 490 -4.58 -11.27 -14.17
CA ILE A 490 -4.17 -10.20 -13.24
C ILE A 490 -3.94 -10.75 -11.82
N GLN A 491 -4.78 -11.68 -11.35
CA GLN A 491 -4.61 -12.32 -10.04
C GLN A 491 -3.34 -13.18 -9.96
N ARG A 492 -3.00 -13.94 -11.00
CA ARG A 492 -1.77 -14.77 -11.05
C ARG A 492 -0.47 -13.98 -11.00
N TYR A 493 -0.52 -12.71 -11.38
CA TYR A 493 0.61 -11.79 -11.28
C TYR A 493 0.50 -10.85 -10.06
N HIS A 494 -0.51 -11.05 -9.20
CA HIS A 494 -0.79 -10.24 -8.01
C HIS A 494 -0.82 -8.73 -8.30
N LEU A 495 -1.32 -8.35 -9.47
CA LEU A 495 -1.31 -6.95 -9.94
C LEU A 495 -2.44 -6.12 -9.32
N LEU A 496 -3.51 -6.77 -8.86
CA LEU A 496 -4.63 -6.16 -8.16
C LEU A 496 -5.13 -7.15 -7.11
N ASN A 497 -5.02 -6.82 -5.82
CA ASN A 497 -5.39 -7.73 -4.73
C ASN A 497 -6.55 -7.18 -3.90
N GLN A 498 -7.18 -8.07 -3.13
CA GLN A 498 -8.16 -7.70 -2.11
C GLN A 498 -7.48 -7.57 -0.75
N TYR A 499 -7.93 -6.58 0.03
CA TYR A 499 -7.34 -6.29 1.34
C TYR A 499 -8.39 -6.45 2.46
N GLY A 500 -8.08 -7.26 3.48
CA GLY A 500 -9.05 -7.56 4.53
C GLY A 500 -8.48 -8.27 5.76
N LEU A 501 -7.31 -7.83 6.22
CA LEU A 501 -6.70 -8.32 7.46
C LEU A 501 -7.68 -8.22 8.64
N PHE A 502 -7.80 -9.32 9.38
CA PHE A 502 -8.68 -9.43 10.56
C PHE A 502 -10.14 -9.09 10.28
N ARG A 503 -10.65 -9.41 9.08
CA ARG A 503 -12.07 -9.25 8.73
C ARG A 503 -12.99 -9.82 9.81
N VAL A 504 -12.73 -11.05 10.25
CA VAL A 504 -13.38 -11.67 11.41
C VAL A 504 -12.36 -11.73 12.53
N MET A 505 -12.67 -11.11 13.68
CA MET A 505 -11.78 -11.12 14.83
C MET A 505 -11.74 -12.51 15.48
N THR A 506 -10.54 -12.99 15.77
CA THR A 506 -10.32 -14.15 16.64
C THR A 506 -10.49 -13.74 18.09
N THR A 507 -11.35 -14.46 18.83
CA THR A 507 -11.66 -14.21 20.25
C THR A 507 -10.90 -15.13 21.19
N GLU A 508 -10.33 -16.21 20.65
CA GLU A 508 -9.53 -17.21 21.36
C GLU A 508 -8.13 -17.25 20.73
N ARG A 509 -7.15 -17.79 21.47
CA ARG A 509 -5.77 -17.94 20.98
C ARG A 509 -5.36 -19.42 21.11
N PRO A 510 -5.84 -20.29 20.21
CA PRO A 510 -5.31 -21.63 20.10
C PRO A 510 -3.84 -21.57 19.67
N GLU A 511 -3.02 -22.42 20.26
CA GLU A 511 -1.60 -22.51 19.99
C GLU A 511 -1.15 -23.97 20.03
N ILE A 512 -0.38 -24.36 19.01
CA ILE A 512 0.18 -25.70 18.93
C ILE A 512 1.54 -25.71 19.64
N VAL A 513 1.70 -26.65 20.57
CA VAL A 513 2.96 -26.97 21.24
C VAL A 513 3.39 -28.37 20.80
N ILE A 514 4.60 -28.49 20.28
CA ILE A 514 5.19 -29.75 19.82
C ILE A 514 6.21 -30.17 20.87
N GLU A 515 6.10 -31.40 21.35
CA GLU A 515 7.02 -32.00 22.32
C GLU A 515 7.57 -33.32 21.78
N GLY A 516 8.83 -33.60 22.11
CA GLY A 516 9.46 -34.89 21.86
C GLY A 516 9.65 -35.68 23.15
N SER A 517 9.74 -37.01 23.03
CA SER A 517 10.11 -37.92 24.13
C SER A 517 10.85 -39.14 23.62
N SER A 518 11.93 -39.54 24.30
CA SER A 518 12.66 -40.79 24.03
C SER A 518 12.03 -42.01 24.72
N ASP A 519 11.22 -41.80 25.77
CA ASP A 519 10.68 -42.87 26.63
C ASP A 519 9.14 -42.90 26.71
N GLY A 520 8.46 -41.93 26.07
CA GLY A 520 7.02 -41.74 26.12
C GLY A 520 6.50 -41.16 27.45
N LYS A 521 7.37 -40.85 28.41
CA LYS A 521 7.02 -40.38 29.76
C LYS A 521 7.49 -38.96 30.02
N THR A 522 8.73 -38.66 29.66
CA THR A 522 9.36 -37.35 29.82
C THR A 522 9.27 -36.61 28.50
N TRP A 523 8.58 -35.47 28.51
CA TRP A 523 8.29 -34.70 27.29
C TRP A 523 8.99 -33.34 27.37
N GLN A 524 9.66 -32.97 26.29
CA GLN A 524 10.37 -31.69 26.18
C GLN A 524 9.89 -30.93 24.95
N PRO A 525 9.53 -29.64 25.08
CA PRO A 525 8.99 -28.85 23.98
C PRO A 525 10.08 -28.42 22.99
N TYR A 526 9.70 -28.34 21.72
CA TYR A 526 10.45 -27.60 20.71
C TYR A 526 10.06 -26.12 20.81
N GLU A 527 11.02 -25.25 21.13
CA GLU A 527 10.75 -23.82 21.28
C GLU A 527 11.04 -23.06 19.99
N PHE A 528 10.15 -22.13 19.66
CA PHE A 528 10.23 -21.31 18.46
C PHE A 528 10.79 -19.93 18.79
N LYS A 529 11.31 -19.23 17.78
CA LYS A 529 12.01 -17.95 17.98
C LYS A 529 11.10 -16.81 18.39
N TYR A 530 9.87 -16.77 17.89
CA TYR A 530 9.02 -15.57 17.99
C TYR A 530 7.56 -15.85 18.30
N LYS A 531 7.00 -17.00 17.93
CA LYS A 531 5.63 -17.36 18.34
C LYS A 531 5.57 -17.55 19.86
N ILE A 532 4.35 -17.54 20.37
CA ILE A 532 4.07 -17.78 21.78
C ILE A 532 4.45 -19.23 22.13
N GLY A 533 5.21 -19.41 23.21
CA GLY A 533 5.69 -20.71 23.70
C GLY A 533 5.72 -20.71 25.23
N ALA A 534 6.88 -20.38 25.78
CA ALA A 534 7.13 -20.20 27.21
C ALA A 534 6.17 -19.18 27.87
N LEU A 535 5.81 -19.43 29.14
CA LEU A 535 4.82 -18.63 29.86
C LEU A 535 5.41 -17.40 30.54
N ASP A 536 6.68 -17.47 30.92
CA ASP A 536 7.48 -16.47 31.61
C ASP A 536 8.22 -15.52 30.67
N GLU A 537 8.12 -15.75 29.36
CA GLU A 537 8.73 -14.89 28.35
C GLU A 537 7.80 -13.79 27.84
N ALA A 538 8.35 -12.58 27.78
CA ALA A 538 7.68 -11.45 27.16
C ALA A 538 7.65 -11.64 25.63
N PRO A 539 6.54 -11.28 24.94
CA PRO A 539 6.52 -11.34 23.48
C PRO A 539 7.57 -10.42 22.86
N SER A 540 8.23 -10.87 21.78
CA SER A 540 9.35 -10.16 21.17
C SER A 540 8.92 -9.05 20.20
N TRP A 541 9.76 -8.02 20.05
CA TRP A 541 9.64 -7.05 18.96
C TRP A 541 10.46 -7.53 17.75
N VAL A 542 9.80 -7.88 16.66
CA VAL A 542 10.41 -8.58 15.51
C VAL A 542 10.36 -7.74 14.23
N THR A 543 9.39 -6.83 14.14
CA THR A 543 9.22 -5.91 13.01
C THR A 543 10.53 -5.15 12.72
N PRO A 544 11.05 -5.16 11.47
CA PRO A 544 10.35 -5.50 10.23
C PRO A 544 10.62 -6.90 9.66
N HIS A 545 11.30 -7.77 10.40
CA HIS A 545 11.47 -9.17 10.02
C HIS A 545 10.10 -9.87 10.03
N MET A 546 9.88 -10.74 9.03
CA MET A 546 8.68 -11.55 8.90
C MET A 546 9.03 -13.02 9.17
N PRO A 547 8.83 -13.54 10.40
CA PRO A 547 9.10 -14.93 10.72
C PRO A 547 7.97 -15.82 10.19
N ARG A 548 8.23 -16.48 9.06
CA ARG A 548 7.19 -17.10 8.24
C ARG A 548 6.67 -18.40 8.86
N LEU A 549 7.54 -19.19 9.50
CA LEU A 549 7.14 -20.41 10.21
C LEU A 549 6.29 -20.07 11.45
N ASP A 550 6.80 -19.20 12.33
CA ASP A 550 6.10 -18.76 13.54
C ASP A 550 4.72 -18.17 13.23
N TRP A 551 4.61 -17.37 12.16
CA TRP A 551 3.32 -16.84 11.72
C TRP A 551 2.41 -17.93 11.17
N GLN A 552 2.93 -18.89 10.40
CA GLN A 552 2.13 -19.99 9.87
C GLN A 552 1.59 -20.91 10.97
N MET A 553 2.31 -21.06 12.09
CA MET A 553 1.83 -21.81 13.25
C MET A 553 0.52 -21.24 13.82
N TRP A 554 0.32 -19.91 13.78
CA TRP A 554 -0.95 -19.29 14.15
C TRP A 554 -2.11 -19.76 13.26
N PHE A 555 -1.91 -19.79 11.95
CA PHE A 555 -2.91 -20.30 11.01
C PHE A 555 -3.15 -21.80 11.18
N ALA A 556 -2.10 -22.59 11.46
CA ALA A 556 -2.23 -24.01 11.72
C ALA A 556 -3.08 -24.28 12.97
N ALA A 557 -2.84 -23.56 14.07
CA ALA A 557 -3.61 -23.73 15.31
C ALA A 557 -5.10 -23.41 15.09
N LEU A 558 -5.42 -22.30 14.43
CA LEU A 558 -6.80 -21.95 14.06
C LEU A 558 -7.44 -22.99 13.13
N ASN A 559 -6.68 -23.57 12.20
CA ASN A 559 -7.20 -24.61 11.32
C ASN A 559 -7.54 -25.89 12.11
N VAL A 560 -6.69 -26.28 13.06
CA VAL A 560 -6.92 -27.46 13.91
C VAL A 560 -8.12 -27.23 14.82
N GLU A 561 -8.23 -26.08 15.46
CA GLU A 561 -9.40 -25.73 16.30
C GLU A 561 -10.71 -25.82 15.50
N ARG A 562 -10.75 -25.27 14.29
CA ARG A 562 -11.97 -25.23 13.46
C ARG A 562 -12.34 -26.53 12.79
N THR A 563 -11.33 -27.32 12.38
CA THR A 563 -11.55 -28.48 11.49
C THR A 563 -11.12 -29.82 12.08
N GLY A 564 -10.37 -29.80 13.19
CA GLY A 564 -9.73 -30.98 13.77
C GLY A 564 -8.59 -31.56 12.92
N ARG A 565 -8.13 -30.85 11.88
CA ARG A 565 -7.13 -31.35 10.92
C ARG A 565 -5.89 -30.46 10.88
N TYR A 566 -4.72 -31.10 10.80
CA TYR A 566 -3.46 -30.41 10.58
C TYR A 566 -3.27 -30.05 9.10
N PRO A 567 -2.75 -28.85 8.77
CA PRO A 567 -2.36 -28.51 7.41
C PRO A 567 -1.26 -29.44 6.87
N HIS A 568 -1.22 -29.64 5.55
CA HIS A 568 -0.25 -30.55 4.94
C HIS A 568 1.21 -30.14 5.19
N TRP A 569 1.53 -28.84 5.12
CA TRP A 569 2.88 -28.34 5.42
C TRP A 569 3.31 -28.63 6.86
N PHE A 570 2.36 -28.69 7.80
CA PHE A 570 2.64 -28.98 9.21
C PHE A 570 3.06 -30.44 9.40
N VAL A 571 2.49 -31.36 8.62
CA VAL A 571 2.94 -32.76 8.59
C VAL A 571 4.36 -32.85 8.04
N GLY A 572 4.67 -32.14 6.95
CA GLY A 572 6.05 -32.06 6.43
C GLY A 572 7.03 -31.47 7.45
N PHE A 573 6.58 -30.51 8.26
CA PHE A 573 7.37 -29.96 9.36
C PHE A 573 7.66 -31.02 10.44
N LEU A 574 6.66 -31.76 10.90
CA LEU A 574 6.86 -32.87 11.86
C LEU A 574 7.79 -33.95 11.31
N GLN A 575 7.69 -34.28 10.01
CA GLN A 575 8.61 -35.21 9.35
C GLN A 575 10.04 -34.70 9.36
N ALA A 576 10.25 -33.42 9.06
CA ALA A 576 11.57 -32.82 9.11
C ALA A 576 12.16 -32.79 10.52
N LEU A 577 11.34 -32.61 11.56
CA LEU A 577 11.77 -32.76 12.97
C LEU A 577 12.13 -34.22 13.30
N ALA A 578 11.32 -35.18 12.86
CA ALA A 578 11.58 -36.62 13.04
C ALA A 578 12.88 -37.10 12.36
N GLU A 579 13.25 -36.46 11.26
CA GLU A 579 14.50 -36.69 10.53
C GLU A 579 15.66 -35.81 11.05
N ASN A 580 15.39 -34.87 11.97
CA ASN A 580 16.34 -33.89 12.50
C ASN A 580 17.08 -33.11 11.39
N ARG A 581 16.33 -32.64 10.38
CA ARG A 581 16.89 -31.88 9.25
C ARG A 581 17.40 -30.53 9.73
N GLU A 582 18.72 -30.34 9.68
CA GLU A 582 19.40 -29.13 10.18
C GLU A 582 18.76 -27.80 9.69
N PRO A 583 18.44 -27.60 8.40
CA PRO A 583 17.85 -26.31 7.97
C PRO A 583 16.50 -26.01 8.62
N VAL A 584 15.73 -27.03 8.99
CA VAL A 584 14.43 -26.88 9.67
C VAL A 584 14.62 -26.65 11.17
N ILE A 585 15.58 -27.35 11.78
CA ILE A 585 15.96 -27.12 13.18
C ILE A 585 16.46 -25.70 13.38
N ASP A 586 17.19 -25.14 12.42
CA ASP A 586 17.66 -23.75 12.44
C ASP A 586 16.52 -22.71 12.45
N LEU A 587 15.29 -23.08 12.10
CA LEU A 587 14.13 -22.19 12.22
C LEU A 587 13.64 -22.07 13.67
N LEU A 588 13.99 -23.03 14.54
CA LEU A 588 13.61 -23.07 15.94
C LEU A 588 14.61 -22.33 16.84
N ALA A 589 14.18 -21.98 18.04
CA ALA A 589 15.04 -21.41 19.07
C ALA A 589 15.79 -22.52 19.82
N GLU A 590 15.09 -23.61 20.14
CA GLU A 590 15.65 -24.73 20.89
C GLU A 590 15.18 -26.08 20.32
N ASN A 591 16.13 -27.01 20.19
CA ASN A 591 15.88 -28.41 19.90
C ASN A 591 16.42 -29.28 21.04
N PRO A 592 15.56 -29.85 21.91
CA PRO A 592 16.01 -30.69 23.02
C PRO A 592 16.61 -32.04 22.58
N PHE A 593 16.47 -32.40 21.31
CA PHE A 593 16.84 -33.70 20.73
C PHE A 593 17.93 -33.57 19.66
N ALA A 594 18.86 -32.61 19.82
CA ALA A 594 19.90 -32.32 18.83
C ALA A 594 20.81 -33.52 18.50
N ASN A 595 21.12 -34.36 19.51
CA ASN A 595 22.00 -35.53 19.34
C ASN A 595 21.28 -36.76 18.78
N GLU A 596 20.06 -37.02 19.27
CA GLU A 596 19.25 -38.18 18.90
C GLU A 596 17.78 -37.77 18.80
N PRO A 597 17.12 -37.95 17.65
CA PRO A 597 15.72 -37.59 17.47
C PRO A 597 14.81 -38.35 18.46
N PRO A 598 13.68 -37.76 18.90
CA PRO A 598 12.80 -38.42 19.87
C PRO A 598 12.05 -39.59 19.25
N GLU A 599 11.76 -40.64 20.04
CA GLU A 599 10.97 -41.80 19.60
C GLU A 599 9.48 -41.48 19.47
N PHE A 600 8.99 -40.48 20.21
CA PHE A 600 7.60 -40.06 20.19
C PHE A 600 7.47 -38.55 20.07
N PHE A 601 6.47 -38.12 19.31
CA PHE A 601 6.03 -36.73 19.25
C PHE A 601 4.67 -36.61 19.95
N ARG A 602 4.49 -35.55 20.74
CA ARG A 602 3.22 -35.14 21.32
C ARG A 602 2.89 -33.73 20.88
N ILE A 603 1.71 -33.58 20.29
CA ILE A 603 1.22 -32.32 19.77
C ILE A 603 0.05 -31.93 20.65
N ASN A 604 0.19 -30.82 21.37
CA ASN A 604 -0.83 -30.30 22.24
C ASN A 604 -1.39 -29.00 21.69
N LEU A 605 -2.72 -28.92 21.63
CA LEU A 605 -3.45 -27.68 21.40
C LEU A 605 -3.81 -27.05 22.74
N TYR A 606 -3.29 -25.85 22.98
CA TYR A 606 -3.59 -25.04 24.15
C TYR A 606 -4.35 -23.79 23.73
N ASP A 607 -5.23 -23.29 24.60
CA ASP A 607 -5.75 -21.94 24.49
C ASP A 607 -4.96 -21.02 25.42
N TYR A 608 -4.40 -19.95 24.86
CA TYR A 608 -3.55 -18.98 25.54
C TYR A 608 -4.29 -17.68 25.83
N ARG A 609 -3.94 -17.02 26.92
CA ARG A 609 -4.34 -15.63 27.19
C ARG A 609 -3.21 -14.89 27.89
N PHE A 610 -3.23 -13.57 27.82
CA PHE A 610 -2.36 -12.78 28.69
C PHE A 610 -2.72 -13.03 30.16
N SER A 611 -1.69 -13.08 31.01
CA SER A 611 -1.85 -12.98 32.45
C SER A 611 -2.43 -11.62 32.82
N THR A 612 -3.28 -11.56 33.85
CA THR A 612 -3.68 -10.27 34.46
C THR A 612 -2.49 -9.59 35.12
N PRO A 613 -2.56 -8.27 35.40
CA PRO A 613 -1.51 -7.58 36.15
C PRO A 613 -1.19 -8.25 37.50
N GLU A 614 -2.21 -8.76 38.19
CA GLU A 614 -2.07 -9.49 39.46
C GLU A 614 -1.39 -10.85 39.25
N GLU A 615 -1.86 -11.65 38.29
CA GLU A 615 -1.27 -12.96 37.97
C GLU A 615 0.20 -12.83 37.56
N LYS A 616 0.52 -11.82 36.75
CA LYS A 616 1.89 -11.55 36.32
C LYS A 616 2.78 -11.14 37.50
N THR A 617 2.26 -10.33 38.43
CA THR A 617 3.00 -9.93 39.64
C THR A 617 3.27 -11.12 40.56
N GLN A 618 2.33 -12.08 40.65
CA GLN A 618 2.46 -13.25 41.52
C GLN A 618 3.34 -14.35 40.93
N THR A 619 3.23 -14.62 39.63
CA THR A 619 3.87 -15.77 38.98
C THR A 619 5.10 -15.41 38.15
N GLY A 620 5.24 -14.15 37.75
CA GLY A 620 6.21 -13.72 36.73
C GLY A 620 5.76 -14.00 35.29
N ASN A 621 4.69 -14.78 35.08
CA ASN A 621 4.26 -15.21 33.76
C ASN A 621 3.55 -14.11 32.98
N TRP A 622 3.91 -13.96 31.71
CA TRP A 622 3.23 -13.10 30.74
C TRP A 622 1.96 -13.76 30.18
N TRP A 623 1.96 -15.10 30.13
CA TRP A 623 0.90 -15.90 29.55
C TRP A 623 0.33 -16.91 30.55
N GLN A 624 -0.95 -17.21 30.36
CA GLN A 624 -1.62 -18.36 30.93
C GLN A 624 -2.09 -19.25 29.78
N ARG A 625 -2.08 -20.56 29.99
CA ARG A 625 -2.58 -21.52 29.00
C ARG A 625 -3.44 -22.60 29.62
N LYS A 626 -4.42 -23.09 28.87
CA LYS A 626 -5.25 -24.24 29.23
C LYS A 626 -5.26 -25.25 28.09
N LEU A 627 -5.07 -26.54 28.42
CA LEU A 627 -5.13 -27.59 27.40
C LEU A 627 -6.56 -27.69 26.85
N VAL A 628 -6.69 -27.68 25.53
CA VAL A 628 -7.98 -27.87 24.86
C VAL A 628 -8.42 -29.32 25.06
N PRO A 629 -9.68 -29.60 25.44
CA PRO A 629 -10.16 -30.98 25.57
C PRO A 629 -9.95 -31.78 24.29
N ASN A 630 -9.40 -32.99 24.41
CA ASN A 630 -9.00 -33.83 23.27
C ASN A 630 -7.99 -33.18 22.30
N GLY A 631 -7.29 -32.12 22.75
CA GLY A 631 -6.28 -31.40 21.96
C GLY A 631 -4.91 -32.06 21.93
N THR A 632 -4.75 -33.27 22.49
CA THR A 632 -3.47 -33.99 22.54
C THR A 632 -3.45 -35.11 21.51
N THR A 633 -2.44 -35.10 20.64
CA THR A 633 -2.15 -36.19 19.69
C THR A 633 -0.74 -36.70 19.93
N THR A 634 -0.57 -38.00 20.17
CA THR A 634 0.74 -38.65 20.28
C THR A 634 1.00 -39.49 19.04
N ILE A 635 2.17 -39.33 18.44
CA ILE A 635 2.57 -39.97 17.18
C ILE A 635 3.94 -40.61 17.37
N PRO A 636 4.10 -41.93 17.13
CA PRO A 636 5.42 -42.56 17.06
C PRO A 636 6.25 -41.98 15.92
N ARG A 637 7.55 -41.80 16.13
CA ARG A 637 8.48 -41.27 15.11
C ARG A 637 8.45 -42.10 13.83
N GLU A 638 8.40 -43.43 13.94
CA GLU A 638 8.34 -44.34 12.80
C GLU A 638 7.17 -44.02 11.85
N GLN A 639 6.00 -43.68 12.40
CA GLN A 639 4.83 -43.32 11.60
C GLN A 639 5.04 -42.03 10.78
N LEU A 640 5.84 -41.08 11.29
CA LEU A 640 6.18 -39.87 10.53
C LEU A 640 7.15 -40.20 9.38
N LEU A 641 8.09 -41.12 9.61
CA LEU A 641 9.08 -41.54 8.61
C LEU A 641 8.47 -42.40 7.48
N GLU A 642 7.53 -43.29 7.79
CA GLU A 642 6.86 -44.15 6.80
C GLU A 642 6.02 -43.35 5.78
N ASN A 643 5.41 -42.25 6.23
CA ASN A 643 4.54 -41.42 5.40
C ASN A 643 5.26 -40.60 4.33
N ARG A 644 6.60 -40.68 4.22
CA ARG A 644 7.36 -40.04 3.15
C ARG A 644 7.27 -40.81 1.82
N ASN A 645 6.98 -42.11 1.86
CA ASN A 645 6.97 -43.01 0.71
C ASN A 645 5.57 -43.13 0.03
N ARG A 646 4.60 -42.29 0.42
CA ARG A 646 3.24 -42.22 -0.13
C ARG A 646 2.93 -40.79 -0.51
#